data_AF-A0A5C4T0I2-F1
#
_entry.id   AF-A0A5C4T0I2-F1
#
_cell.length_a   1.000
_cell.length_b   1.000
_cell.length_c   1.000
_cell.angle_alpha   90.00
_cell.angle_beta   90.00
_cell.angle_gamma   90.00
#
_symmetry.space_group_name_H-M   'P 1'
#
loop_
_entity.id
_entity.type
_entity.pdbx_description
1 polymer ?
#
loop_
_entity_poly.entity_id
_entity_poly.type
_entity_poly.pdbx_seq_one_letter_code
_entity_poly.pdbx_strand_id
1 'polypeptide(L)'
;MLSFVRSVMNSFVQYKLRTALLLAALLVELAYETFMPLSFKFIVDFAIVPHRYGLLLLILGLMVTGALASVVIGIYRDRMFAGLGSRIVTDYYRRMFGKLQSLSADYYHRVNGGDIVSRFNNDLISIDAFIMLIPYAILSVLGLLLNVAVLFVLQWQLALLAVIGLPLCLIGPKLFGQKAYDASYKLKEEQADIAVAVQENVSAQPVIKAFGLQPLFIRRFDDRMDRYRSLSTRSSFTNFLIDRTTNMGTMILNLTTICTGSILAFFGFLSIGSLLAFSAILISLSYLVAAITWLAPQFIQATTGMQRIRELLDERPSVADDAQAAPLPPFERTIEFRDVSFGYSVGQRSLNAISLTIPKGTYAAFVGASGSGKSTIINLLMRFYDPQHGAVLYDGTDIRQTTLQSLRSRIGIVFQESFLFRSSIRENIRLGKPEATDDEVMEAARSAEIHDFIMSLPDGYDTDVGERGGRLSGGQRQRVAIARAIVRNPAILILDEATSALDPATEAAINKTLQRLTATRTVISVTHRLASAEHADCIYVLHQGEIAEQGSHRQLLQRPDGRYKQSWQKQTGFDFSDDGYHVEVRAERLKLFPIFSDMDDAFLHNISRFFATESYANDRTIIHEGDPGDKFYVIVRGKVEVMKKDGLGDSKRVAVLSDGDFFGEVALLRNIPRTATIHTLTPVVFITLQREFFRDLIEQAPHLAALLESRSK
;
A
#
# COMPACT_ATOMS: atom_id res chain seq x y z
N MET A 1 13.71 21.80 -9.18
CA MET A 1 13.75 22.27 -10.60
C MET A 1 15.12 22.08 -11.25
N LEU A 2 16.16 22.83 -10.88
CA LEU A 2 17.52 22.71 -11.45
C LEU A 2 18.12 21.29 -11.38
N SER A 3 17.80 20.55 -10.32
CA SER A 3 18.25 19.17 -10.11
C SER A 3 17.58 18.14 -11.03
N PHE A 4 16.35 18.41 -11.51
CA PHE A 4 15.67 17.56 -12.50
C PHE A 4 16.27 17.80 -13.88
N VAL A 5 16.40 19.07 -14.27
CA VAL A 5 17.05 19.46 -15.53
C VAL A 5 18.47 18.91 -15.60
N ARG A 6 19.27 19.05 -14.53
CA ARG A 6 20.62 18.46 -14.45
C ARG A 6 20.60 16.94 -14.55
N SER A 7 19.65 16.24 -13.92
CA SER A 7 19.56 14.78 -13.97
C SER A 7 19.18 14.27 -15.37
N VAL A 8 18.23 14.95 -16.01
CA VAL A 8 17.82 14.68 -17.39
C VAL A 8 19.01 14.95 -18.32
N MET A 9 19.61 16.14 -18.24
CA MET A 9 20.80 16.52 -19.03
C MET A 9 21.99 15.56 -18.84
N ASN A 10 22.27 15.11 -17.63
CA ASN A 10 23.35 14.14 -17.38
C ASN A 10 23.08 12.79 -18.08
N SER A 11 21.81 12.41 -18.24
CA SER A 11 21.42 11.22 -19.00
C SER A 11 21.65 11.39 -20.51
N PHE A 12 21.53 12.63 -21.00
CA PHE A 12 21.87 13.01 -22.38
C PHE A 12 23.41 13.06 -22.61
N VAL A 13 24.20 13.46 -21.61
CA VAL A 13 25.68 13.54 -21.70
C VAL A 13 26.33 12.17 -21.95
N GLN A 14 25.68 11.07 -21.55
CA GLN A 14 26.16 9.71 -21.84
C GLN A 14 26.11 9.35 -23.34
N TYR A 15 25.39 10.14 -24.17
CA TYR A 15 25.20 9.90 -25.61
C TYR A 15 25.65 11.08 -26.48
N LYS A 16 26.86 11.61 -26.23
CA LYS A 16 27.40 12.85 -26.84
C LYS A 16 27.18 12.99 -28.36
N LEU A 17 27.37 11.93 -29.15
CA LEU A 17 27.19 11.98 -30.60
C LEU A 17 25.71 12.13 -30.99
N ARG A 18 24.81 11.39 -30.32
CA ARG A 18 23.37 11.44 -30.61
C ARG A 18 22.77 12.76 -30.18
N THR A 19 23.24 13.32 -29.06
CA THR A 19 22.77 14.62 -28.58
C THR A 19 23.26 15.76 -29.45
N ALA A 20 24.51 15.69 -29.95
CA ALA A 20 24.99 16.63 -30.95
C ALA A 20 24.15 16.59 -32.24
N LEU A 21 23.82 15.39 -32.74
CA LEU A 21 22.94 15.23 -33.91
C LEU A 21 21.53 15.77 -33.67
N LEU A 22 20.95 15.54 -32.48
CA LEU A 22 19.65 16.09 -32.11
C LEU A 22 19.66 17.62 -32.06
N LEU A 23 20.71 18.22 -31.46
CA LEU A 23 20.86 19.67 -31.42
C LEU A 23 21.06 20.27 -32.82
N ALA A 24 21.85 19.61 -33.67
CA ALA A 24 22.03 20.03 -35.05
C ALA A 24 20.70 20.00 -35.83
N ALA A 25 19.92 18.92 -35.67
CA ALA A 25 18.59 18.81 -36.27
C ALA A 25 17.62 19.90 -35.79
N LEU A 26 17.63 20.19 -34.48
CA LEU A 26 16.84 21.28 -33.89
C LEU A 26 17.22 22.64 -34.48
N LEU A 27 18.52 22.89 -34.69
CA LEU A 27 18.98 24.15 -35.29
C LEU A 27 18.56 24.28 -36.76
N VAL A 28 18.54 23.19 -37.54
CA VAL A 28 18.09 23.22 -38.93
C VAL A 28 16.59 23.53 -39.00
N GLU A 29 15.79 22.90 -38.14
CA GLU A 29 14.34 23.16 -38.07
C GLU A 29 14.05 24.60 -37.63
N LEU A 30 14.73 25.06 -36.58
CA LEU A 30 14.66 26.43 -36.10
C LEU A 30 15.03 27.44 -37.20
N ALA A 31 16.10 27.18 -37.95
CA ALA A 31 16.51 28.04 -39.05
C ALA A 31 15.44 28.12 -40.15
N TYR A 32 14.80 26.98 -40.47
CA TYR A 32 13.71 26.94 -41.45
C TYR A 32 12.45 27.66 -40.95
N GLU A 33 12.05 27.44 -39.70
CA GLU A 33 10.88 28.11 -39.09
C GLU A 33 11.03 29.63 -39.05
N THR A 34 12.23 30.16 -38.79
CA THR A 34 12.50 31.59 -38.84
C THR A 34 12.65 32.10 -40.28
N PHE A 35 13.23 31.30 -41.19
CA PHE A 35 13.40 31.68 -42.60
C PHE A 35 12.06 31.79 -43.33
N MET A 36 11.08 30.94 -43.01
CA MET A 36 9.80 30.90 -43.72
C MET A 36 9.03 32.24 -43.67
N PRO A 37 8.83 32.89 -42.51
CA PRO A 37 8.30 34.26 -42.44
C PRO A 37 9.19 35.30 -43.13
N LEU A 38 10.52 35.19 -42.99
CA LEU A 38 11.47 36.13 -43.59
C LEU A 38 11.45 36.08 -45.12
N SER A 39 11.10 34.93 -45.70
CA SER A 39 10.98 34.74 -47.14
C SER A 39 9.99 35.69 -47.80
N PHE A 40 8.93 36.14 -47.10
CA PHE A 40 7.98 37.12 -47.63
C PHE A 40 8.66 38.43 -48.04
N LYS A 41 9.67 38.87 -47.29
CA LYS A 41 10.48 40.02 -47.65
C LYS A 41 11.22 39.78 -48.96
N PHE A 42 11.89 38.63 -49.08
CA PHE A 42 12.66 38.30 -50.26
C PHE A 42 11.79 38.13 -51.51
N ILE A 43 10.64 37.48 -51.37
CA ILE A 43 9.68 37.26 -52.46
C ILE A 43 9.12 38.60 -52.96
N VAL A 44 8.63 39.45 -52.06
CA VAL A 44 7.95 40.67 -52.45
C VAL A 44 8.93 41.70 -52.97
N ASP A 45 10.00 42.00 -52.22
CA ASP A 45 10.89 43.13 -52.53
C ASP A 45 11.84 42.83 -53.68
N PHE A 46 12.32 41.59 -53.81
CA PHE A 46 13.35 41.25 -54.81
C PHE A 46 12.81 40.47 -56.02
N ALA A 47 11.65 39.82 -55.91
CA ALA A 47 11.09 38.99 -56.96
C ALA A 47 9.83 39.59 -57.60
N ILE A 48 8.80 39.88 -56.81
CA ILE A 48 7.49 40.36 -57.30
C ILE A 48 7.58 41.81 -57.76
N VAL A 49 8.00 42.75 -56.89
CA VAL A 49 8.06 44.19 -57.25
C VAL A 49 8.99 44.42 -58.45
N PRO A 50 10.18 43.80 -58.55
CA PRO A 50 11.05 43.96 -59.71
C PRO A 50 10.70 43.06 -60.90
N HIS A 51 9.62 42.26 -60.82
CA HIS A 51 9.16 41.33 -61.87
C HIS A 51 10.23 40.30 -62.33
N ARG A 52 11.06 39.81 -61.40
CA ARG A 52 12.15 38.86 -61.66
C ARG A 52 11.72 37.41 -61.44
N TYR A 53 11.15 36.80 -62.48
CA TYR A 53 10.60 35.43 -62.42
C TYR A 53 11.64 34.36 -62.01
N GLY A 54 12.89 34.45 -62.51
CA GLY A 54 13.93 33.48 -62.16
C GLY A 54 14.30 33.47 -60.67
N LEU A 55 14.35 34.65 -60.04
CA LEU A 55 14.64 34.78 -58.60
C LEU A 55 13.44 34.33 -57.74
N LEU A 56 12.22 34.55 -58.23
CA LEU A 56 11.00 34.01 -57.60
C LEU A 56 11.02 32.48 -57.54
N LEU A 57 11.30 31.83 -58.68
CA LEU A 57 11.41 30.36 -58.75
C LEU A 57 12.51 29.82 -57.83
N LEU A 58 13.66 30.52 -57.75
CA LEU A 58 14.75 30.12 -56.86
C LEU A 58 14.35 30.18 -55.38
N ILE A 59 13.70 31.26 -54.94
CA ILE A 59 13.26 31.39 -53.54
C ILE A 59 12.19 30.35 -53.21
N LEU A 60 11.18 30.18 -54.08
CA LEU A 60 10.13 29.17 -53.89
C LEU A 60 10.71 27.75 -53.89
N GLY A 61 11.64 27.45 -54.80
CA GLY A 61 12.36 26.18 -54.83
C GLY A 61 13.12 25.94 -53.52
N LEU A 62 13.86 26.93 -53.04
CA LEU A 62 14.59 26.85 -51.77
C LEU A 62 13.66 26.63 -50.58
N MET A 63 12.51 27.30 -50.53
CA MET A 63 11.49 27.09 -49.50
C MET A 63 10.93 25.67 -49.53
N VAL A 64 10.54 25.16 -50.70
CA VAL A 64 10.00 23.80 -50.83
C VAL A 64 11.06 22.76 -50.46
N THR A 65 12.30 22.91 -50.92
CA THR A 65 13.40 22.01 -50.55
C THR A 65 13.73 22.08 -49.06
N GLY A 66 13.70 23.28 -48.48
CA GLY A 66 13.89 23.50 -47.04
C GLY A 66 12.78 22.88 -46.20
N ALA A 67 11.53 22.97 -46.65
CA ALA A 67 10.37 22.34 -46.02
C ALA A 67 10.49 20.82 -46.00
N LEU A 68 10.85 20.23 -47.14
CA LEU A 68 11.03 18.79 -47.25
C LEU A 68 12.21 18.32 -46.38
N ALA A 69 13.32 19.07 -46.40
CA ALA A 69 14.48 18.77 -45.56
C ALA A 69 14.16 18.88 -44.07
N SER A 70 13.45 19.94 -43.63
CA SER A 70 13.08 20.13 -42.23
C SER A 70 12.13 19.03 -41.74
N VAL A 71 11.16 18.60 -42.56
CA VAL A 71 10.28 17.48 -42.24
C VAL A 71 11.06 16.16 -42.12
N VAL A 72 11.94 15.85 -43.08
CA VAL A 72 12.74 14.61 -43.04
C VAL A 72 13.68 14.57 -41.83
N ILE A 73 14.38 15.69 -41.57
CA ILE A 73 15.27 15.85 -40.41
C ILE A 73 14.47 15.79 -39.11
N GLY A 74 13.30 16.43 -39.05
CA GLY A 74 12.38 16.42 -37.92
C GLY A 74 11.89 15.01 -37.59
N ILE A 75 11.46 14.22 -38.60
CA ILE A 75 11.06 12.82 -38.41
C ILE A 75 12.22 11.98 -37.83
N TYR A 76 13.43 12.16 -38.36
CA TYR A 76 14.61 11.45 -37.87
C TYR A 76 14.96 11.85 -36.42
N ARG A 77 14.90 13.16 -36.13
CA ARG A 77 15.08 13.71 -34.78
C ARG A 77 14.06 13.12 -33.82
N ASP A 78 12.78 13.14 -34.16
CA ASP A 78 11.69 12.66 -33.31
C ASP A 78 11.85 11.16 -33.04
N ARG A 79 12.21 10.36 -34.06
CA ARG A 79 12.53 8.94 -33.87
C ARG A 79 13.71 8.72 -32.94
N MET A 80 14.81 9.46 -33.12
CA MET A 80 15.98 9.37 -32.23
C MET A 80 15.63 9.78 -30.80
N PHE A 81 14.86 10.85 -30.64
CA PHE A 81 14.48 11.39 -29.35
C PHE A 81 13.51 10.45 -28.62
N ALA A 82 12.50 9.91 -29.30
CA ALA A 82 11.59 8.90 -28.74
C ALA A 82 12.35 7.67 -28.24
N GLY A 83 13.33 7.18 -29.00
CA GLY A 83 14.17 6.06 -28.59
C GLY A 83 15.04 6.37 -27.36
N LEU A 84 15.51 7.60 -27.20
CA LEU A 84 16.28 8.02 -26.03
C LEU A 84 15.39 8.25 -24.80
N GLY A 85 14.25 8.93 -24.98
CA GLY A 85 13.25 9.16 -23.92
C GLY A 85 12.75 7.85 -23.32
N SER A 86 12.36 6.88 -24.16
CA SER A 86 11.92 5.55 -23.72
C SER A 86 12.98 4.80 -22.90
N ARG A 87 14.27 4.91 -23.25
CA ARG A 87 15.37 4.31 -22.47
C ARG A 87 15.50 4.94 -21.09
N ILE A 88 15.45 6.27 -21.01
CA ILE A 88 15.54 7.00 -19.73
C ILE A 88 14.39 6.57 -18.80
N VAL A 89 13.16 6.52 -19.32
CA VAL A 89 11.98 6.10 -18.54
C VAL A 89 12.07 4.65 -18.10
N THR A 90 12.51 3.75 -18.99
CA THR A 90 12.73 2.33 -18.66
C THR A 90 13.77 2.15 -17.56
N ASP A 91 14.85 2.93 -17.57
CA ASP A 91 15.86 2.90 -16.53
C ASP A 91 15.31 3.36 -15.18
N TYR A 92 14.42 4.37 -15.16
CA TYR A 92 13.72 4.77 -13.94
C TYR A 92 12.80 3.66 -13.42
N TYR A 93 12.01 3.01 -14.28
CA TYR A 93 11.21 1.83 -13.90
C TYR A 93 12.07 0.76 -13.22
N ARG A 94 13.21 0.40 -13.84
CA ARG A 94 14.13 -0.62 -13.30
C ARG A 94 14.74 -0.20 -11.97
N ARG A 95 15.18 1.05 -11.85
CA ARG A 95 15.78 1.58 -10.60
C ARG A 95 14.77 1.64 -9.47
N MET A 96 13.57 2.16 -9.74
CA MET A 96 12.50 2.22 -8.72
C MET A 96 12.09 0.82 -8.28
N PHE A 97 11.88 -0.10 -9.23
CA PHE A 97 11.53 -1.48 -8.91
C PHE A 97 12.64 -2.17 -8.11
N GLY A 98 13.89 -2.07 -8.56
CA GLY A 98 15.05 -2.61 -7.83
C GLY A 98 15.21 -2.00 -6.44
N LYS A 99 14.94 -0.69 -6.31
CA LYS A 99 14.95 -0.01 -5.01
C LYS A 99 13.90 -0.57 -4.07
N LEU A 100 12.65 -0.76 -4.51
CA LEU A 100 11.60 -1.36 -3.68
C LEU A 100 12.04 -2.73 -3.12
N GLN A 101 12.68 -3.57 -3.94
CA GLN A 101 13.16 -4.87 -3.47
C GLN A 101 14.27 -4.77 -2.39
N SER A 102 14.97 -3.64 -2.32
CA SER A 102 16.04 -3.39 -1.33
C SER A 102 15.53 -2.77 -0.02
N LEU A 103 14.34 -2.18 0.00
CA LEU A 103 13.80 -1.49 1.18
C LEU A 103 13.33 -2.50 2.24
N SER A 104 13.50 -2.15 3.51
CA SER A 104 13.13 -2.99 4.66
C SER A 104 11.62 -2.94 4.94
N ALA A 105 11.14 -3.87 5.79
CA ALA A 105 9.74 -3.97 6.18
C ALA A 105 9.17 -2.68 6.84
N ASP A 106 10.04 -1.90 7.49
CA ASP A 106 9.69 -0.60 8.08
C ASP A 106 9.07 0.36 7.07
N TYR A 107 9.66 0.46 5.88
CA TYR A 107 9.18 1.34 4.81
C TYR A 107 7.73 1.00 4.42
N TYR A 108 7.43 -0.30 4.28
CA TYR A 108 6.11 -0.79 3.88
C TYR A 108 5.05 -0.66 4.98
N HIS A 109 5.44 -0.54 6.25
CA HIS A 109 4.52 -0.22 7.33
C HIS A 109 4.23 1.30 7.41
N ARG A 110 5.22 2.14 7.08
CA ARG A 110 5.09 3.60 7.13
C ARG A 110 4.38 4.18 5.91
N VAL A 111 4.61 3.62 4.72
CA VAL A 111 4.13 4.15 3.44
C VAL A 111 3.00 3.29 2.90
N ASN A 112 1.89 3.93 2.53
CA ASN A 112 0.74 3.26 1.93
C ASN A 112 1.12 2.64 0.56
N GLY A 113 0.78 1.37 0.35
CA GLY A 113 1.02 0.69 -0.93
C GLY A 113 0.38 1.40 -2.14
N GLY A 114 -0.75 2.08 -1.95
CA GLY A 114 -1.37 2.91 -2.99
C GLY A 114 -0.51 4.13 -3.40
N ASP A 115 0.23 4.73 -2.46
CA ASP A 115 1.16 5.81 -2.77
C ASP A 115 2.32 5.30 -3.63
N ILE A 116 2.88 4.13 -3.29
CA ILE A 116 3.94 3.49 -4.07
C ILE A 116 3.46 3.23 -5.49
N VAL A 117 2.27 2.66 -5.68
CA VAL A 117 1.69 2.41 -7.02
C VAL A 117 1.45 3.72 -7.78
N SER A 118 0.97 4.77 -7.10
CA SER A 118 0.77 6.10 -7.70
C SER A 118 2.07 6.70 -8.24
N ARG A 119 3.23 6.44 -7.61
CA ARG A 119 4.53 6.89 -8.14
C ARG A 119 4.87 6.24 -9.49
N PHE A 120 4.48 4.98 -9.70
CA PHE A 120 4.68 4.28 -10.98
C PHE A 120 3.66 4.69 -12.04
N ASN A 121 2.39 4.90 -11.66
CA ASN A 121 1.29 5.13 -12.59
C ASN A 121 1.03 6.61 -12.90
N ASN A 122 1.34 7.53 -12.00
CA ASN A 122 1.04 8.96 -12.19
C ASN A 122 2.33 9.78 -12.34
N ASP A 123 3.25 9.66 -11.37
CA ASP A 123 4.45 10.50 -11.36
C ASP A 123 5.38 10.17 -12.54
N LEU A 124 5.63 8.88 -12.79
CA LEU A 124 6.50 8.45 -13.87
C LEU A 124 5.89 8.71 -15.26
N ILE A 125 4.57 8.59 -15.41
CA ILE A 125 3.85 8.97 -16.65
C ILE A 125 3.98 10.48 -16.89
N SER A 126 3.86 11.30 -15.85
CA SER A 126 4.03 12.76 -15.97
C SER A 126 5.45 13.14 -16.40
N ILE A 127 6.45 12.42 -15.92
CA ILE A 127 7.85 12.60 -16.33
C ILE A 127 8.06 12.16 -17.78
N ASP A 128 7.52 11.01 -18.18
CA ASP A 128 7.60 10.52 -19.56
C ASP A 128 6.97 11.54 -20.52
N ALA A 129 5.75 12.00 -20.23
CA ALA A 129 5.06 13.04 -20.99
C ALA A 129 5.91 14.31 -21.13
N PHE A 130 6.52 14.78 -20.04
CA PHE A 130 7.37 15.97 -20.11
C PHE A 130 8.68 15.74 -20.87
N ILE A 131 9.32 14.56 -20.72
CA ILE A 131 10.54 14.22 -21.47
C ILE A 131 10.25 14.34 -22.97
N MET A 132 9.12 13.82 -23.44
CA MET A 132 8.71 13.91 -24.85
C MET A 132 8.48 15.34 -25.34
N LEU A 133 8.20 16.28 -24.43
CA LEU A 133 8.00 17.70 -24.75
C LEU A 133 9.28 18.55 -24.75
N ILE A 134 10.43 17.99 -24.33
CA ILE A 134 11.70 18.74 -24.27
C ILE A 134 12.13 19.33 -25.63
N PRO A 135 12.08 18.62 -26.77
CA PRO A 135 12.46 19.19 -28.06
C PRO A 135 11.59 20.40 -28.41
N TYR A 136 10.29 20.28 -28.18
CA TYR A 136 9.32 21.35 -28.40
C TYR A 136 9.58 22.55 -27.48
N ALA A 137 9.93 22.31 -26.21
CA ALA A 137 10.31 23.37 -25.28
C ALA A 137 11.59 24.11 -25.72
N ILE A 138 12.60 23.38 -26.19
CA ILE A 138 13.85 23.96 -26.70
C ILE A 138 13.57 24.81 -27.95
N LEU A 139 12.83 24.28 -28.92
CA LEU A 139 12.44 25.03 -30.11
C LEU A 139 11.64 26.28 -29.76
N SER A 140 10.69 26.17 -28.84
CA SER A 140 9.84 27.31 -28.45
C SER A 140 10.66 28.45 -27.84
N VAL A 141 11.60 28.13 -26.94
CA VAL A 141 12.47 29.13 -26.29
C VAL A 141 13.50 29.71 -27.26
N LEU A 142 14.19 28.86 -28.03
CA LEU A 142 15.19 29.34 -29.00
C LEU A 142 14.54 30.12 -30.15
N GLY A 143 13.39 29.67 -30.63
CA GLY A 143 12.55 30.34 -31.62
C GLY A 143 12.10 31.71 -31.14
N LEU A 144 11.67 31.81 -29.88
CA LEU A 144 11.29 33.09 -29.27
C LEU A 144 12.48 34.08 -29.32
N LEU A 145 13.66 33.65 -28.85
CA LEU A 145 14.86 34.49 -28.84
C LEU A 145 15.32 34.90 -30.24
N LEU A 146 15.34 33.94 -31.17
CA LEU A 146 15.77 34.18 -32.55
C LEU A 146 14.80 35.11 -33.29
N ASN A 147 13.50 34.87 -33.19
CA ASN A 147 12.49 35.71 -33.84
C ASN A 147 12.48 37.13 -33.29
N VAL A 148 12.66 37.32 -31.97
CA VAL A 148 12.84 38.66 -31.40
C VAL A 148 14.07 39.35 -31.99
N ALA A 149 15.21 38.67 -32.05
CA ALA A 149 16.42 39.23 -32.65
C ALA A 149 16.20 39.63 -34.13
N VAL A 150 15.55 38.78 -34.92
CA VAL A 150 15.22 39.07 -36.33
C VAL A 150 14.29 40.27 -36.47
N LEU A 151 13.29 40.43 -35.59
CA LEU A 151 12.42 41.63 -35.62
C LEU A 151 13.21 42.92 -35.42
N PHE A 152 14.15 42.95 -34.46
CA PHE A 152 15.00 44.13 -34.22
C PHE A 152 15.90 44.44 -35.42
N VAL A 153 16.42 43.42 -36.10
CA VAL A 153 17.22 43.58 -37.32
C VAL A 153 16.37 44.09 -38.49
N LEU A 154 15.12 43.63 -38.61
CA LEU A 154 14.22 44.06 -39.69
C LEU A 154 13.82 45.52 -39.56
N GLN A 155 13.29 45.91 -38.39
CA GLN A 155 12.89 47.28 -38.05
C GLN A 155 12.84 47.46 -36.53
N TRP A 156 13.86 48.09 -35.96
CA TRP A 156 13.98 48.26 -34.52
C TRP A 156 12.86 49.14 -33.92
N GLN A 157 12.30 50.13 -34.64
CA GLN A 157 11.21 50.96 -34.13
C GLN A 157 9.91 50.17 -33.96
N LEU A 158 9.55 49.34 -34.95
CA LEU A 158 8.38 48.46 -34.86
C LEU A 158 8.60 47.34 -33.83
N ALA A 159 9.82 46.80 -33.74
CA ALA A 159 10.17 45.81 -32.73
C ALA A 159 10.04 46.39 -31.31
N LEU A 160 10.50 47.62 -31.09
CA LEU A 160 10.34 48.31 -29.81
C LEU A 160 8.87 48.54 -29.47
N LEU A 161 8.06 48.95 -30.44
CA LEU A 161 6.61 49.08 -30.28
C LEU A 161 5.96 47.75 -29.91
N ALA A 162 6.34 46.66 -30.57
CA ALA A 162 5.85 45.32 -30.27
C ALA A 162 6.22 44.91 -28.83
N VAL A 163 7.46 45.15 -28.41
CA VAL A 163 7.94 44.87 -27.04
C VAL A 163 7.21 45.71 -26.00
N ILE A 164 6.97 47.00 -26.26
CA ILE A 164 6.20 47.89 -25.38
C ILE A 164 4.73 47.45 -25.30
N GLY A 165 4.19 46.87 -26.38
CA GLY A 165 2.83 46.36 -26.43
C GLY A 165 2.66 44.95 -25.82
N LEU A 166 3.72 44.16 -25.64
CA LEU A 166 3.65 42.84 -24.99
C LEU A 166 3.04 42.88 -23.57
N PRO A 167 3.39 43.84 -22.68
CA PRO A 167 2.71 44.01 -21.40
C PRO A 167 1.18 44.07 -21.48
N LEU A 168 0.61 44.61 -22.56
CA LEU A 168 -0.84 44.65 -22.79
C LEU A 168 -1.44 43.23 -22.83
N CYS A 169 -0.72 42.28 -23.44
CA CYS A 169 -1.12 40.88 -23.55
C CYS A 169 -1.10 40.15 -22.19
N LEU A 170 -0.33 40.66 -21.22
CA LEU A 170 -0.19 40.07 -19.88
C LEU A 170 -1.21 40.62 -18.87
N ILE A 171 -1.98 41.66 -19.23
CA ILE A 171 -2.99 42.24 -18.34
C ILE A 171 -4.07 41.20 -17.99
N GLY A 172 -4.54 40.44 -18.97
CA GLY A 172 -5.51 39.36 -18.78
C GLY A 172 -5.06 38.31 -17.76
N PRO A 173 -3.92 37.64 -18.00
CA PRO A 173 -3.31 36.71 -17.04
C PRO A 173 -3.07 37.33 -15.66
N LYS A 174 -2.68 38.61 -15.57
CA LYS A 174 -2.45 39.27 -14.27
C LYS A 174 -3.75 39.51 -13.49
N LEU A 175 -4.84 39.91 -14.16
CA LEU A 175 -6.12 40.22 -13.51
C LEU A 175 -6.90 38.95 -13.12
N PHE A 176 -6.88 37.94 -13.98
CA PHE A 176 -7.70 36.73 -13.81
C PHE A 176 -6.90 35.49 -13.41
N GLY A 177 -5.57 35.52 -13.51
CA GLY A 177 -4.67 34.38 -13.26
C GLY A 177 -4.82 33.77 -11.89
N GLN A 178 -4.83 34.58 -10.81
CA GLN A 178 -5.00 34.05 -9.46
C GLN A 178 -6.37 33.38 -9.28
N LYS A 179 -7.45 34.00 -9.80
CA LYS A 179 -8.80 33.43 -9.73
C LYS A 179 -8.89 32.12 -10.51
N ALA A 180 -8.24 32.03 -11.67
CA ALA A 180 -8.19 30.82 -12.48
C ALA A 180 -7.36 29.74 -11.82
N TYR A 181 -6.24 30.10 -11.20
CA TYR A 181 -5.41 29.20 -10.40
C TYR A 181 -6.22 28.61 -9.24
N ASP A 182 -6.85 29.46 -8.41
CA ASP A 182 -7.64 29.01 -7.26
C ASP A 182 -8.83 28.12 -7.69
N ALA A 183 -9.51 28.49 -8.78
CA ALA A 183 -10.62 27.69 -9.32
C ALA A 183 -10.14 26.34 -9.85
N SER A 184 -9.00 26.30 -10.55
CA SER A 184 -8.42 25.08 -11.09
C SER A 184 -7.83 24.19 -9.99
N TYR A 185 -7.31 24.79 -8.92
CA TYR A 185 -6.84 24.08 -7.73
C TYR A 185 -7.99 23.35 -7.03
N LYS A 186 -9.09 24.06 -6.74
CA LYS A 186 -10.30 23.46 -6.14
C LYS A 186 -10.91 22.37 -7.01
N LEU A 187 -10.89 22.55 -8.33
CA LEU A 187 -11.35 21.51 -9.26
C LEU A 187 -10.49 20.24 -9.15
N LYS A 188 -9.16 20.37 -9.09
CA LYS A 188 -8.25 19.23 -8.92
C LYS A 188 -8.45 18.52 -7.57
N GLU A 189 -8.71 19.27 -6.51
CA GLU A 189 -9.00 18.71 -5.18
C GLU A 189 -10.29 17.88 -5.21
N GLU A 190 -11.38 18.42 -5.77
CA GLU A 190 -12.64 17.66 -5.90
C GLU A 190 -12.48 16.42 -6.83
N GLN A 191 -11.64 16.50 -7.87
CA GLN A 191 -11.31 15.33 -8.70
C GLN A 191 -10.61 14.22 -7.91
N ALA A 192 -9.65 14.59 -7.05
CA ALA A 192 -8.97 13.63 -6.18
C ALA A 192 -9.95 12.97 -5.20
N ASP A 193 -10.83 13.77 -4.59
CA ASP A 193 -11.88 13.31 -3.69
C ASP A 193 -12.88 12.34 -4.37
N ILE A 194 -13.27 12.63 -5.62
CA ILE A 194 -14.11 11.73 -6.41
C ILE A 194 -13.40 10.39 -6.64
N ALA A 195 -12.11 10.41 -6.97
CA ALA A 195 -11.34 9.19 -7.17
C ALA A 195 -11.26 8.35 -5.87
N VAL A 196 -11.05 8.99 -4.72
CA VAL A 196 -11.08 8.34 -3.40
C VAL A 196 -12.45 7.72 -3.12
N ALA A 197 -13.53 8.47 -3.37
CA ALA A 197 -14.90 7.98 -3.15
C ALA A 197 -15.23 6.76 -4.04
N VAL A 198 -14.78 6.76 -5.29
CA VAL A 198 -14.94 5.60 -6.19
C VAL A 198 -14.15 4.40 -5.68
N GLN A 199 -12.89 4.60 -5.25
CA GLN A 199 -12.04 3.53 -4.72
C GLN A 199 -12.64 2.89 -3.45
N GLU A 200 -13.15 3.72 -2.53
CA GLU A 200 -13.87 3.26 -1.34
C GLU A 200 -15.13 2.46 -1.72
N ASN A 201 -15.93 2.98 -2.66
CA ASN A 201 -17.18 2.35 -3.08
C ASN A 201 -16.96 0.99 -3.76
N VAL A 202 -15.89 0.85 -4.56
CA VAL A 202 -15.50 -0.43 -5.17
C VAL A 202 -15.16 -1.47 -4.09
N SER A 203 -14.43 -1.06 -3.06
CA SER A 203 -14.05 -1.94 -1.95
C SER A 203 -15.24 -2.30 -1.05
N ALA A 204 -16.19 -1.37 -0.90
CA ALA A 204 -17.37 -1.52 -0.06
C ALA A 204 -18.58 -2.20 -0.75
N GLN A 205 -18.44 -2.68 -1.99
CA GLN A 205 -19.55 -3.29 -2.75
C GLN A 205 -20.31 -4.39 -1.99
N PRO A 206 -19.66 -5.33 -1.27
CA PRO A 206 -20.38 -6.35 -0.50
C PRO A 206 -21.30 -5.73 0.57
N VAL A 207 -20.81 -4.71 1.28
CA VAL A 207 -21.57 -3.99 2.32
C VAL A 207 -22.73 -3.22 1.68
N ILE A 208 -22.46 -2.45 0.63
CA ILE A 208 -23.48 -1.64 -0.05
C ILE A 208 -24.64 -2.53 -0.55
N LYS A 209 -24.32 -3.69 -1.13
CA LYS A 209 -25.33 -4.62 -1.63
C LYS A 209 -26.06 -5.35 -0.51
N ALA A 210 -25.34 -5.83 0.52
CA ALA A 210 -25.94 -6.54 1.65
C ALA A 210 -26.96 -5.69 2.40
N PHE A 211 -26.70 -4.39 2.55
CA PHE A 211 -27.58 -3.46 3.24
C PHE A 211 -28.55 -2.69 2.32
N GLY A 212 -28.57 -2.96 1.02
CA GLY A 212 -29.48 -2.27 0.07
C GLY A 212 -29.22 -0.76 -0.04
N LEU A 213 -27.97 -0.31 0.17
CA LEU A 213 -27.60 1.11 0.26
C LEU A 213 -27.33 1.77 -1.09
N GLN A 214 -27.57 1.09 -2.21
CA GLN A 214 -27.26 1.61 -3.56
C GLN A 214 -27.86 3.00 -3.81
N PRO A 215 -29.16 3.26 -3.51
CA PRO A 215 -29.75 4.57 -3.77
C PRO A 215 -29.10 5.71 -2.96
N LEU A 216 -28.68 5.42 -1.72
CA LEU A 216 -27.99 6.40 -0.86
C LEU A 216 -26.64 6.79 -1.46
N PHE A 217 -25.84 5.80 -1.89
CA PHE A 217 -24.52 6.06 -2.45
C PHE A 217 -24.59 6.72 -3.82
N ILE A 218 -25.58 6.37 -4.66
CA ILE A 218 -25.84 7.08 -5.93
C ILE A 218 -26.14 8.56 -5.63
N ARG A 219 -27.06 8.85 -4.71
CA ARG A 219 -27.40 10.24 -4.36
C ARG A 219 -26.19 11.02 -3.82
N ARG A 220 -25.37 10.42 -2.95
CA ARG A 220 -24.13 11.04 -2.45
C ARG A 220 -23.14 11.33 -3.57
N PHE A 221 -23.06 10.46 -4.57
CA PHE A 221 -22.20 10.66 -5.73
C PHE A 221 -22.74 11.78 -6.63
N ASP A 222 -24.05 11.83 -6.87
CA ASP A 222 -24.72 12.89 -7.62
C ASP A 222 -24.49 14.27 -6.99
N ASP A 223 -24.66 14.40 -5.67
CA ASP A 223 -24.38 15.65 -4.93
C ASP A 223 -22.92 16.11 -5.13
N ARG A 224 -21.99 15.16 -5.25
CA ARG A 224 -20.57 15.43 -5.49
C ARG A 224 -20.31 15.84 -6.94
N MET A 225 -20.98 15.19 -7.89
CA MET A 225 -20.93 15.56 -9.30
C MET A 225 -21.50 16.96 -9.57
N ASP A 226 -22.51 17.39 -8.82
CA ASP A 226 -23.03 18.76 -8.91
C ASP A 226 -22.01 19.79 -8.44
N ARG A 227 -21.30 19.52 -7.33
CA ARG A 227 -20.18 20.36 -6.89
C ARG A 227 -19.08 20.41 -7.94
N TYR A 228 -18.65 19.26 -8.46
CA TYR A 228 -17.68 19.17 -9.55
C TYR A 228 -18.10 20.01 -10.75
N ARG A 229 -19.35 19.90 -11.20
CA ARG A 229 -19.88 20.68 -12.33
C ARG A 229 -19.75 22.18 -12.09
N SER A 230 -20.10 22.65 -10.91
CA SER A 230 -20.01 24.08 -10.56
C SER A 230 -18.56 24.60 -10.56
N LEU A 231 -17.63 23.82 -9.98
CA LEU A 231 -16.21 24.14 -9.94
C LEU A 231 -15.57 24.08 -11.32
N SER A 232 -15.91 23.06 -12.11
CA SER A 232 -15.44 22.88 -13.48
C SER A 232 -15.88 24.05 -14.35
N THR A 233 -17.16 24.45 -14.27
CA THR A 233 -17.67 25.59 -15.02
C THR A 233 -16.91 26.86 -14.67
N ARG A 234 -16.67 27.12 -13.38
CA ARG A 234 -15.93 28.30 -12.92
C ARG A 234 -14.46 28.29 -13.35
N SER A 235 -13.79 27.14 -13.26
CA SER A 235 -12.40 26.98 -13.71
C SER A 235 -12.30 27.17 -15.22
N SER A 236 -13.14 26.51 -16.02
CA SER A 236 -13.16 26.68 -17.48
C SER A 236 -13.46 28.12 -17.89
N PHE A 237 -14.45 28.77 -17.28
CA PHE A 237 -14.80 30.15 -17.60
C PHE A 237 -13.66 31.13 -17.29
N THR A 238 -12.99 30.99 -16.14
CA THR A 238 -11.85 31.85 -15.79
C THR A 238 -10.65 31.61 -16.71
N ASN A 239 -10.39 30.37 -17.15
CA ASN A 239 -9.39 30.07 -18.17
C ASN A 239 -9.75 30.66 -19.53
N PHE A 240 -11.02 30.59 -19.95
CA PHE A 240 -11.49 31.23 -21.19
C PHE A 240 -11.34 32.76 -21.14
N LEU A 241 -11.59 33.39 -19.99
CA LEU A 241 -11.35 34.83 -19.83
C LEU A 241 -9.87 35.18 -20.00
N ILE A 242 -8.95 34.38 -19.46
CA ILE A 242 -7.51 34.57 -19.66
C ILE A 242 -7.17 34.47 -21.15
N ASP A 243 -7.59 33.39 -21.81
CA ASP A 243 -7.33 33.19 -23.23
C ASP A 243 -7.91 34.33 -24.09
N ARG A 244 -9.17 34.73 -23.87
CA ARG A 244 -9.81 35.82 -24.61
C ARG A 244 -9.15 37.17 -24.39
N THR A 245 -8.73 37.48 -23.17
CA THR A 245 -8.07 38.76 -22.86
C THR A 245 -6.64 38.81 -23.41
N THR A 246 -5.89 37.70 -23.36
CA THR A 246 -4.60 37.59 -24.04
C THR A 246 -4.74 37.71 -25.55
N ASN A 247 -5.69 37.00 -26.16
CA ASN A 247 -5.97 37.10 -27.59
C ASN A 247 -6.35 38.53 -28.00
N MET A 248 -7.17 39.23 -27.23
CA MET A 248 -7.48 40.65 -27.46
C MET A 248 -6.21 41.52 -27.45
N GLY A 249 -5.33 41.32 -26.47
CA GLY A 249 -4.04 42.02 -26.40
C GLY A 249 -3.19 41.78 -27.65
N THR A 250 -3.08 40.52 -28.10
CA THR A 250 -2.33 40.18 -29.32
C THR A 250 -2.98 40.75 -30.58
N MET A 251 -4.32 40.80 -30.67
CA MET A 251 -5.02 41.43 -31.79
C MET A 251 -4.76 42.92 -31.85
N ILE A 252 -4.84 43.63 -30.71
CA ILE A 252 -4.52 45.06 -30.63
C ILE A 252 -3.06 45.30 -31.02
N LEU A 253 -2.13 44.46 -30.54
CA LEU A 253 -0.71 44.55 -30.88
C LEU A 253 -0.46 44.36 -32.38
N ASN A 254 -1.06 43.32 -32.97
CA ASN A 254 -0.98 43.05 -34.40
C ASN A 254 -1.57 44.20 -35.22
N LEU A 255 -2.75 44.70 -34.85
CA LEU A 255 -3.41 45.82 -35.53
C LEU A 255 -2.56 47.09 -35.46
N THR A 256 -2.03 47.42 -34.27
CA THR A 256 -1.17 48.60 -34.06
C THR A 256 0.12 48.49 -34.87
N THR A 257 0.70 47.30 -34.92
CA THR A 257 1.90 47.01 -35.72
C THR A 257 1.61 47.15 -37.21
N ILE A 258 0.49 46.60 -37.70
CA ILE A 258 0.10 46.70 -39.12
C ILE A 258 -0.18 48.15 -39.49
N CYS A 259 -0.94 48.90 -38.68
CA CYS A 259 -1.23 50.31 -38.94
C CYS A 259 0.05 51.16 -38.97
N THR A 260 0.89 51.05 -37.95
CA THR A 260 2.14 51.82 -37.86
C THR A 260 3.13 51.41 -38.96
N GLY A 261 3.26 50.11 -39.21
CA GLY A 261 4.12 49.58 -40.27
C GLY A 261 3.63 49.96 -41.67
N SER A 262 2.32 50.04 -41.89
CA SER A 262 1.75 50.54 -43.15
C SER A 262 2.03 52.02 -43.36
N ILE A 263 1.96 52.84 -42.30
CA ILE A 263 2.34 54.26 -42.36
C ILE A 263 3.83 54.41 -42.68
N LEU A 264 4.70 53.65 -42.01
CA LEU A 264 6.14 53.64 -42.29
C LEU A 264 6.44 53.19 -43.73
N ALA A 265 5.67 52.22 -44.23
CA ALA A 265 5.80 51.76 -45.62
C ALA A 265 5.32 52.81 -46.62
N PHE A 266 4.23 53.52 -46.31
CA PHE A 266 3.71 54.61 -47.14
C PHE A 266 4.74 55.75 -47.32
N PHE A 267 5.48 56.09 -46.26
CA PHE A 267 6.56 57.08 -46.31
C PHE A 267 7.90 56.52 -46.82
N GLY A 268 7.97 55.24 -47.21
CA GLY A 268 9.17 54.62 -47.78
C GLY A 268 10.25 54.23 -46.78
N PHE A 269 10.00 54.35 -45.47
CA PHE A 269 10.92 53.88 -44.43
C PHE A 269 10.94 52.35 -44.28
N LEU A 270 9.90 51.68 -44.79
CA LEU A 270 9.74 50.24 -44.74
C LEU A 270 9.27 49.69 -46.09
N SER A 271 9.80 48.56 -46.54
CA SER A 271 9.29 47.88 -47.73
C SER A 271 8.04 47.04 -47.41
N ILE A 272 7.16 46.84 -48.40
CA ILE A 272 5.95 46.01 -48.27
C ILE A 272 6.32 44.58 -47.85
N GLY A 273 7.40 44.02 -48.43
CA GLY A 273 7.88 42.68 -48.06
C GLY A 273 8.37 42.61 -46.62
N SER A 274 9.07 43.64 -46.13
CA SER A 274 9.52 43.69 -44.73
C SER A 274 8.34 43.79 -43.76
N LEU A 275 7.27 44.52 -44.11
CA LEU A 275 6.05 44.61 -43.31
C LEU A 275 5.37 43.23 -43.20
N LEU A 276 5.23 42.50 -44.31
CA LEU A 276 4.65 41.16 -44.34
C LEU A 276 5.48 40.15 -43.53
N ALA A 277 6.81 40.19 -43.69
CA ALA A 277 7.71 39.35 -42.89
C ALA A 277 7.61 39.69 -41.38
N PHE A 278 7.56 40.97 -41.03
CA PHE A 278 7.39 41.41 -39.64
C PHE A 278 6.08 40.88 -39.04
N SER A 279 4.95 41.04 -39.74
CA SER A 279 3.65 40.55 -39.27
C SER A 279 3.63 39.02 -39.12
N ALA A 280 4.22 38.28 -40.06
CA ALA A 280 4.30 36.82 -39.97
C ALA A 280 5.15 36.35 -38.77
N ILE A 281 6.29 37.01 -38.50
CA ILE A 281 7.13 36.72 -37.34
C ILE A 281 6.40 37.07 -36.03
N LEU A 282 5.66 38.18 -35.99
CA LEU A 282 4.88 38.59 -34.81
C LEU A 282 3.78 37.57 -34.45
N ILE A 283 3.11 37.02 -35.46
CA ILE A 283 2.16 35.91 -35.28
C ILE A 283 2.87 34.66 -34.76
N SER A 284 4.00 34.28 -35.36
CA SER A 284 4.82 33.15 -34.90
C SER A 284 5.25 33.30 -33.43
N LEU A 285 5.68 34.50 -33.02
CA LEU A 285 6.02 34.82 -31.63
C LEU A 285 4.84 34.57 -30.67
N SER A 286 3.62 34.93 -31.09
CA SER A 286 2.42 34.71 -30.27
C SER A 286 2.19 33.21 -30.01
N TYR A 287 2.39 32.36 -31.02
CA TYR A 287 2.34 30.90 -30.86
C TYR A 287 3.45 30.36 -29.96
N LEU A 288 4.68 30.85 -30.09
CA LEU A 288 5.81 30.42 -29.26
C LEU A 288 5.61 30.79 -27.77
N VAL A 289 5.06 31.98 -27.49
CA VAL A 289 4.71 32.40 -26.13
C VAL A 289 3.58 31.52 -25.56
N ALA A 290 2.55 31.24 -26.35
CA ALA A 290 1.46 30.34 -25.96
C ALA A 290 1.99 28.92 -25.68
N ALA A 291 2.90 28.41 -26.51
CA ALA A 291 3.56 27.12 -26.34
C ALA A 291 4.32 27.04 -25.01
N ILE A 292 5.14 28.04 -24.70
CA ILE A 292 5.88 28.11 -23.42
C ILE A 292 4.91 28.16 -22.23
N THR A 293 3.83 28.94 -22.35
CA THR A 293 2.81 29.06 -21.30
C THR A 293 2.10 27.73 -21.06
N TRP A 294 1.80 26.98 -22.13
CA TRP A 294 1.20 25.65 -22.05
C TRP A 294 2.14 24.59 -21.47
N LEU A 295 3.45 24.72 -21.70
CA LEU A 295 4.47 23.81 -21.14
C LEU A 295 4.70 23.98 -19.64
N ALA A 296 4.46 25.17 -19.09
CA ALA A 296 4.71 25.47 -17.68
C ALA A 296 4.04 24.48 -16.68
N PRO A 297 2.73 24.17 -16.78
CA PRO A 297 2.10 23.22 -15.86
C PRO A 297 2.66 21.79 -15.99
N GLN A 298 2.99 21.34 -17.22
CA GLN A 298 3.59 20.02 -17.46
C GLN A 298 4.95 19.91 -16.80
N PHE A 299 5.75 20.97 -16.90
CA PHE A 299 7.05 21.05 -16.25
C PHE A 299 6.93 20.98 -14.72
N ILE A 300 5.99 21.73 -14.13
CA ILE A 300 5.74 21.71 -12.68
C ILE A 300 5.39 20.29 -12.24
N GLN A 301 4.42 19.64 -12.91
CA GLN A 301 4.01 18.27 -12.60
C GLN A 301 5.16 17.27 -12.68
N ALA A 302 5.94 17.31 -13.76
CA ALA A 302 7.12 16.45 -13.92
C ALA A 302 8.17 16.70 -12.84
N THR A 303 8.39 17.95 -12.42
CA THR A 303 9.34 18.25 -11.34
C THR A 303 8.87 17.75 -9.98
N THR A 304 7.57 17.84 -9.67
CA THR A 304 6.99 17.29 -8.44
C THR A 304 7.03 15.76 -8.43
N GLY A 305 6.64 15.12 -9.54
CA GLY A 305 6.74 13.67 -9.69
C GLY A 305 8.19 13.18 -9.54
N MET A 306 9.14 13.89 -10.16
CA MET A 306 10.57 13.55 -10.03
C MET A 306 11.04 13.67 -8.57
N GLN A 307 10.57 14.66 -7.82
CA GLN A 307 10.92 14.81 -6.42
C GLN A 307 10.47 13.59 -5.61
N ARG A 308 9.23 13.14 -5.78
CA ARG A 308 8.69 11.93 -5.12
C ARG A 308 9.42 10.66 -5.51
N ILE A 309 9.78 10.52 -6.79
CA ILE A 309 10.62 9.39 -7.24
C ILE A 309 12.00 9.45 -6.60
N ARG A 310 12.60 10.63 -6.49
CA ARG A 310 13.90 10.79 -5.84
C ARG A 310 13.82 10.46 -4.35
N GLU A 311 12.80 10.91 -3.65
CA GLU A 311 12.56 10.54 -2.24
C GLU A 311 12.51 9.02 -2.07
N LEU A 312 11.87 8.28 -2.99
CA LEU A 312 11.89 6.81 -2.99
C LEU A 312 13.30 6.24 -3.26
N LEU A 313 14.03 6.78 -4.24
CA LEU A 313 15.36 6.28 -4.61
C LEU A 313 16.42 6.57 -3.52
N ASP A 314 16.26 7.67 -2.80
CA ASP A 314 17.16 8.12 -1.74
C ASP A 314 16.85 7.46 -0.38
N GLU A 315 15.66 6.87 -0.21
CA GLU A 315 15.27 6.14 1.00
C GLU A 315 16.29 5.06 1.34
N ARG A 316 16.80 5.04 2.57
CA ARG A 316 17.78 4.02 2.98
C ARG A 316 17.06 2.89 3.70
N PRO A 317 17.36 1.62 3.38
CA PRO A 317 16.80 0.51 4.15
C PRO A 317 17.25 0.62 5.61
N SER A 318 16.31 0.48 6.54
CA SER A 318 16.61 0.53 7.99
C SER A 318 17.44 -0.66 8.47
N VAL A 319 17.37 -1.78 7.73
CA VAL A 319 18.17 -2.98 7.96
C VAL A 319 18.93 -3.27 6.68
N ALA A 320 20.25 -3.29 6.77
CA ALA A 320 21.15 -3.60 5.66
C ALA A 320 22.29 -4.53 6.11
N ASP A 321 22.88 -5.24 5.16
CA ASP A 321 24.10 -6.00 5.41
C ASP A 321 25.26 -5.05 5.68
N ASP A 322 26.05 -5.33 6.71
CA ASP A 322 27.33 -4.65 6.92
C ASP A 322 28.29 -5.01 5.78
N ALA A 323 29.21 -4.12 5.44
CA ALA A 323 30.21 -4.36 4.40
C ALA A 323 31.11 -5.56 4.71
N GLN A 324 31.25 -5.92 5.99
CA GLN A 324 32.01 -7.08 6.48
C GLN A 324 31.12 -8.27 6.86
N ALA A 325 29.83 -8.26 6.49
CA ALA A 325 28.91 -9.33 6.85
C ALA A 325 29.30 -10.66 6.20
N ALA A 326 29.48 -11.70 7.02
CA ALA A 326 29.82 -13.04 6.55
C ALA A 326 28.56 -13.89 6.28
N PRO A 327 28.64 -14.92 5.42
CA PRO A 327 27.59 -15.94 5.35
C PRO A 327 27.41 -16.64 6.69
N LEU A 328 26.16 -16.84 7.11
CA LEU A 328 25.80 -17.53 8.34
C LEU A 328 26.22 -19.02 8.27
N PRO A 329 26.93 -19.55 9.29
CA PRO A 329 27.31 -20.95 9.36
C PRO A 329 26.08 -21.88 9.48
N PRO A 330 26.24 -23.20 9.30
CA PRO A 330 25.18 -24.18 9.58
C PRO A 330 24.70 -24.08 11.04
N PHE A 331 23.40 -24.35 11.26
CA PHE A 331 22.83 -24.32 12.61
C PHE A 331 23.26 -25.54 13.42
N GLU A 332 23.87 -25.33 14.58
CA GLU A 332 24.41 -26.41 15.41
C GLU A 332 23.94 -26.40 16.85
N ARG A 333 23.69 -25.24 17.47
CA ARG A 333 23.56 -25.14 18.93
C ARG A 333 22.25 -24.50 19.36
N THR A 334 22.12 -23.18 19.24
CA THR A 334 21.08 -22.39 19.92
C THR A 334 20.82 -21.05 19.25
N ILE A 335 19.58 -20.58 19.34
CA ILE A 335 19.21 -19.18 19.12
C ILE A 335 19.09 -18.52 20.50
N GLU A 336 19.75 -17.38 20.72
CA GLU A 336 19.73 -16.65 22.00
C GLU A 336 19.28 -15.21 21.78
N PHE A 337 18.33 -14.74 22.57
CA PHE A 337 18.05 -13.31 22.73
C PHE A 337 18.74 -12.87 24.01
N ARG A 338 19.55 -11.81 23.95
CA ARG A 338 20.27 -11.26 25.09
C ARG A 338 19.85 -9.81 25.30
N ASP A 339 19.07 -9.58 26.36
CA ASP A 339 18.57 -8.28 26.82
C ASP A 339 17.92 -7.45 25.71
N VAL A 340 17.15 -8.11 24.85
CA VAL A 340 16.59 -7.51 23.65
C VAL A 340 15.45 -6.57 23.98
N SER A 341 15.58 -5.31 23.57
CA SER A 341 14.52 -4.30 23.66
C SER A 341 14.24 -3.69 22.29
N PHE A 342 12.96 -3.50 21.97
CA PHE A 342 12.53 -2.99 20.68
C PHE A 342 11.15 -2.33 20.74
N GLY A 343 10.93 -1.32 19.90
CA GLY A 343 9.64 -0.69 19.66
C GLY A 343 9.54 -0.13 18.23
N TYR A 344 8.37 -0.29 17.60
CA TYR A 344 8.12 0.21 16.23
C TYR A 344 8.03 1.74 16.15
N SER A 345 7.63 2.38 17.24
CA SER A 345 7.46 3.84 17.33
C SER A 345 8.29 4.39 18.49
N VAL A 346 8.78 5.62 18.34
CA VAL A 346 9.50 6.33 19.40
C VAL A 346 8.60 6.44 20.63
N GLY A 347 9.07 5.93 21.77
CA GLY A 347 8.34 5.99 23.05
C GLY A 347 7.43 4.80 23.37
N GLN A 348 7.18 3.89 22.41
CA GLN A 348 6.36 2.70 22.66
C GLN A 348 7.22 1.44 22.52
N ARG A 349 7.59 0.82 23.66
CA ARG A 349 8.34 -0.44 23.66
C ARG A 349 7.39 -1.62 23.48
N SER A 350 7.67 -2.44 22.47
CA SER A 350 6.95 -3.70 22.21
C SER A 350 7.61 -4.88 22.90
N LEU A 351 8.93 -4.82 23.12
CA LEU A 351 9.72 -5.79 23.88
C LEU A 351 10.66 -5.04 24.84
N ASN A 352 10.79 -5.57 26.05
CA ASN A 352 11.59 -5.02 27.15
C ASN A 352 12.54 -6.10 27.70
N ALA A 353 13.85 -5.91 27.51
CA ALA A 353 14.89 -6.77 28.08
C ALA A 353 14.62 -8.29 27.95
N ILE A 354 14.20 -8.74 26.77
CA ILE A 354 13.93 -10.15 26.50
C ILE A 354 15.24 -10.93 26.48
N SER A 355 15.33 -11.92 27.37
CA SER A 355 16.44 -12.87 27.45
C SER A 355 15.92 -14.30 27.41
N LEU A 356 16.25 -15.05 26.36
CA LEU A 356 15.83 -16.44 26.16
C LEU A 356 16.82 -17.24 25.31
N THR A 357 16.76 -18.57 25.41
CA THR A 357 17.58 -19.48 24.61
C THR A 357 16.74 -20.63 24.07
N ILE A 358 16.76 -20.83 22.75
CA ILE A 358 16.07 -21.90 22.01
C ILE A 358 17.12 -22.89 21.48
N PRO A 359 17.17 -24.12 21.99
CA PRO A 359 18.11 -25.12 21.50
C PRO A 359 17.80 -25.63 20.08
N LYS A 360 18.81 -26.22 19.43
CA LYS A 360 18.64 -26.91 18.16
C LYS A 360 17.75 -28.15 18.34
N GLY A 361 16.87 -28.38 17.37
CA GLY A 361 15.99 -29.56 17.32
C GLY A 361 14.81 -29.51 18.30
N THR A 362 14.60 -28.40 19.01
CA THR A 362 13.45 -28.25 19.92
C THR A 362 12.25 -27.60 19.23
N TYR A 363 11.06 -27.89 19.75
CA TYR A 363 9.84 -27.15 19.50
C TYR A 363 9.64 -26.07 20.56
N ALA A 364 9.84 -24.81 20.19
CA ALA A 364 9.58 -23.65 21.03
C ALA A 364 8.24 -23.00 20.68
N ALA A 365 7.41 -22.71 21.69
CA ALA A 365 6.14 -22.02 21.51
C ALA A 365 6.10 -20.69 22.28
N PHE A 366 5.69 -19.63 21.60
CA PHE A 366 5.45 -18.31 22.17
C PHE A 366 3.95 -18.09 22.34
N VAL A 367 3.51 -17.90 23.58
CA VAL A 367 2.09 -17.76 23.94
C VAL A 367 1.85 -16.46 24.71
N GLY A 368 0.63 -15.92 24.63
CA GLY A 368 0.24 -14.70 25.33
C GLY A 368 -0.86 -13.92 24.62
N ALA A 369 -1.42 -12.91 25.28
CA ALA A 369 -2.50 -12.09 24.74
C ALA A 369 -2.09 -11.33 23.45
N SER A 370 -3.08 -10.86 22.67
CA SER A 370 -2.80 -9.98 21.54
C SER A 370 -2.02 -8.73 22.00
N GLY A 371 -1.04 -8.30 21.22
CA GLY A 371 -0.16 -7.18 21.58
C GLY A 371 0.92 -7.48 22.62
N SER A 372 1.09 -8.73 23.07
CA SER A 372 2.12 -9.08 24.06
C SER A 372 3.57 -9.06 23.55
N GLY A 373 3.80 -8.91 22.24
CA GLY A 373 5.13 -8.86 21.62
C GLY A 373 5.54 -10.10 20.80
N LYS A 374 4.66 -11.11 20.65
CA LYS A 374 4.99 -12.38 19.96
C LYS A 374 5.44 -12.20 18.51
N SER A 375 4.67 -11.49 17.70
CA SER A 375 5.03 -11.23 16.29
C SER A 375 6.30 -10.38 16.18
N THR A 376 6.58 -9.54 17.18
CA THR A 376 7.84 -8.76 17.25
C THR A 376 9.06 -9.67 17.41
N ILE A 377 8.96 -10.77 18.18
CA ILE A 377 10.05 -11.77 18.26
C ILE A 377 10.34 -12.37 16.89
N ILE A 378 9.29 -12.79 16.15
CA ILE A 378 9.46 -13.32 14.79
C ILE A 378 10.12 -12.29 13.88
N ASN A 379 9.65 -11.03 13.94
CA ASN A 379 10.18 -9.95 13.11
C ASN A 379 11.66 -9.65 13.37
N LEU A 380 12.11 -9.74 14.62
CA LEU A 380 13.53 -9.60 14.97
C LEU A 380 14.35 -10.83 14.55
N LEU A 381 13.82 -12.04 14.72
CA LEU A 381 14.49 -13.27 14.30
C LEU A 381 14.68 -13.35 12.77
N MET A 382 13.70 -12.87 12.01
CA MET A 382 13.78 -12.73 10.54
C MET A 382 14.62 -11.54 10.09
N ARG A 383 15.09 -10.72 11.05
CA ARG A 383 15.80 -9.47 10.84
C ARG A 383 15.04 -8.58 9.85
N PHE A 384 13.72 -8.47 10.03
CA PHE A 384 12.91 -7.40 9.41
C PHE A 384 13.14 -6.08 10.11
N TYR A 385 13.52 -6.14 11.38
CA TYR A 385 13.99 -5.04 12.21
C TYR A 385 15.23 -5.50 12.98
N ASP A 386 16.12 -4.57 13.29
CA ASP A 386 17.23 -4.79 14.22
C ASP A 386 16.81 -4.34 15.63
N PRO A 387 17.26 -5.03 16.70
CA PRO A 387 16.93 -4.65 18.07
C PRO A 387 17.55 -3.30 18.43
N GLN A 388 16.82 -2.48 19.21
CA GLN A 388 17.32 -1.17 19.68
C GLN A 388 18.34 -1.31 20.81
N HIS A 389 18.17 -2.33 21.64
CA HIS A 389 19.13 -2.75 22.67
C HIS A 389 19.20 -4.27 22.71
N GLY A 390 20.32 -4.83 23.17
CA GLY A 390 20.59 -6.26 23.17
C GLY A 390 21.08 -6.80 21.83
N ALA A 391 21.05 -8.13 21.70
CA ALA A 391 21.42 -8.85 20.49
C ALA A 391 20.60 -10.13 20.32
N VAL A 392 20.36 -10.51 19.07
CA VAL A 392 19.84 -11.84 18.71
C VAL A 392 21.01 -12.63 18.13
N LEU A 393 21.33 -13.76 18.75
CA LEU A 393 22.49 -14.57 18.44
C LEU A 393 22.06 -15.90 17.82
N TYR A 394 22.78 -16.31 16.79
CA TYR A 394 22.70 -17.62 16.15
C TYR A 394 24.03 -18.33 16.40
N ASP A 395 24.00 -19.39 17.22
CA ASP A 395 25.20 -20.12 17.66
C ASP A 395 26.30 -19.22 18.23
N GLY A 396 25.89 -18.17 18.95
CA GLY A 396 26.78 -17.18 19.56
C GLY A 396 27.19 -16.03 18.63
N THR A 397 26.84 -16.08 17.34
CA THR A 397 27.09 -15.01 16.37
C THR A 397 25.89 -14.06 16.29
N ASP A 398 26.10 -12.75 16.43
CA ASP A 398 25.03 -11.77 16.24
C ASP A 398 24.53 -11.79 14.79
N ILE A 399 23.23 -11.96 14.59
CA ILE A 399 22.62 -12.01 13.26
C ILE A 399 22.86 -10.74 12.44
N ARG A 400 23.18 -9.61 13.10
CA ARG A 400 23.55 -8.34 12.46
C ARG A 400 24.88 -8.41 11.71
N GLN A 401 25.78 -9.31 12.13
CA GLN A 401 27.10 -9.50 11.53
C GLN A 401 27.07 -10.46 10.33
N THR A 402 25.88 -10.94 9.94
CA THR A 402 25.71 -11.91 8.86
C THR A 402 24.87 -11.36 7.73
N THR A 403 25.05 -11.90 6.53
CA THR A 403 24.26 -11.48 5.36
C THR A 403 22.80 -11.92 5.50
N LEU A 404 21.86 -11.01 5.21
CA LEU A 404 20.42 -11.27 5.26
C LEU A 404 20.01 -12.45 4.39
N GLN A 405 20.64 -12.61 3.23
CA GLN A 405 20.37 -13.74 2.34
C GLN A 405 20.71 -15.07 3.02
N SER A 406 21.88 -15.16 3.65
CA SER A 406 22.30 -16.40 4.33
C SER A 406 21.40 -16.71 5.54
N LEU A 407 21.07 -15.72 6.37
CA LEU A 407 20.15 -15.88 7.50
C LEU A 407 18.77 -16.38 7.02
N ARG A 408 18.16 -15.68 6.07
CA ARG A 408 16.81 -16.01 5.58
C ARG A 408 16.80 -17.33 4.79
N SER A 409 17.92 -17.76 4.20
CA SER A 409 18.03 -19.08 3.56
C SER A 409 17.87 -20.24 4.54
N ARG A 410 18.23 -20.04 5.81
CA ARG A 410 18.12 -21.05 6.88
C ARG A 410 16.73 -21.08 7.53
N ILE A 411 15.87 -20.11 7.23
CA ILE A 411 14.57 -19.94 7.87
C ILE A 411 13.44 -20.16 6.86
N GLY A 412 12.49 -21.02 7.21
CA GLY A 412 11.18 -21.09 6.57
C GLY A 412 10.15 -20.47 7.49
N ILE A 413 9.21 -19.70 6.94
CA ILE A 413 8.20 -19.00 7.73
C ILE A 413 6.83 -19.19 7.09
N VAL A 414 5.83 -19.41 7.94
CA VAL A 414 4.41 -19.35 7.59
C VAL A 414 3.81 -18.17 8.34
N PHE A 415 3.40 -17.14 7.60
CA PHE A 415 2.77 -15.94 8.16
C PHE A 415 1.31 -16.20 8.53
N GLN A 416 0.78 -15.41 9.46
CA GLN A 416 -0.64 -15.44 9.86
C GLN A 416 -1.57 -15.29 8.65
N GLU A 417 -1.31 -14.29 7.79
CA GLU A 417 -1.98 -14.16 6.49
C GLU A 417 -1.20 -14.89 5.40
N SER A 418 -1.76 -16.01 4.93
CA SER A 418 -1.14 -16.81 3.87
C SER A 418 -1.36 -16.19 2.49
N PHE A 419 -0.41 -15.36 2.06
CA PHE A 419 -0.40 -14.76 0.72
C PHE A 419 0.05 -15.76 -0.35
N LEU A 420 -0.76 -15.92 -1.39
CA LEU A 420 -0.40 -16.67 -2.59
C LEU A 420 -0.30 -15.73 -3.79
N PHE A 421 0.70 -15.96 -4.63
CA PHE A 421 0.87 -15.24 -5.88
C PHE A 421 -0.11 -15.79 -6.92
N ARG A 422 -0.54 -14.94 -7.85
CA ARG A 422 -1.39 -15.34 -8.96
C ARG A 422 -0.61 -16.22 -9.93
N SER A 423 -0.60 -17.52 -9.65
CA SER A 423 0.04 -18.58 -10.41
C SER A 423 -0.51 -19.94 -9.99
N SER A 424 0.02 -21.04 -10.52
CA SER A 424 -0.40 -22.38 -10.13
C SER A 424 -0.06 -22.71 -8.67
N ILE A 425 -0.72 -23.72 -8.09
CA ILE A 425 -0.37 -24.25 -6.77
C ILE A 425 1.09 -24.74 -6.76
N ARG A 426 1.51 -25.44 -7.83
CA ARG A 426 2.90 -25.90 -8.03
C ARG A 426 3.91 -24.77 -7.89
N GLU A 427 3.71 -23.69 -8.64
CA GLU A 427 4.62 -22.54 -8.62
C GLU A 427 4.61 -21.85 -7.26
N ASN A 428 3.43 -21.71 -6.64
CA ASN A 428 3.31 -21.15 -5.31
C ASN A 428 4.11 -21.93 -4.26
N ILE A 429 4.14 -23.27 -4.32
CA ILE A 429 4.97 -24.08 -3.42
C ILE A 429 6.44 -23.91 -3.77
N ARG A 430 6.79 -24.02 -5.05
CA ARG A 430 8.17 -23.90 -5.57
C ARG A 430 8.83 -22.55 -5.26
N LEU A 431 8.08 -21.47 -5.00
CA LEU A 431 8.65 -20.20 -4.53
C LEU A 431 9.49 -20.33 -3.24
N GLY A 432 9.27 -21.37 -2.43
CA GLY A 432 10.10 -21.65 -1.24
C GLY A 432 11.52 -22.11 -1.60
N LYS A 433 11.69 -22.76 -2.75
CA LYS A 433 12.93 -23.28 -3.30
C LYS A 433 12.78 -23.34 -4.83
N PRO A 434 13.14 -22.26 -5.57
CA PRO A 434 12.87 -22.14 -7.01
C PRO A 434 13.38 -23.32 -7.85
N GLU A 435 14.49 -23.91 -7.43
CA GLU A 435 15.15 -25.07 -8.02
C GLU A 435 14.56 -26.43 -7.60
N ALA A 436 13.46 -26.45 -6.82
CA ALA A 436 12.84 -27.68 -6.35
C ALA A 436 12.24 -28.51 -7.49
N THR A 437 12.54 -29.81 -7.48
CA THR A 437 11.93 -30.78 -8.40
C THR A 437 10.43 -30.92 -8.14
N ASP A 438 9.67 -31.44 -9.11
CA ASP A 438 8.26 -31.73 -8.91
C ASP A 438 8.02 -32.72 -7.76
N ASP A 439 8.92 -33.69 -7.58
CA ASP A 439 8.84 -34.66 -6.49
C ASP A 439 9.01 -34.01 -5.12
N GLU A 440 9.97 -33.08 -4.98
CA GLU A 440 10.14 -32.29 -3.75
C GLU A 440 8.89 -31.43 -3.44
N VAL A 441 8.27 -30.87 -4.48
CA VAL A 441 7.02 -30.09 -4.34
C VAL A 441 5.86 -30.99 -3.89
N MET A 442 5.71 -32.18 -4.48
CA MET A 442 4.68 -33.14 -4.10
C MET A 442 4.89 -33.64 -2.67
N GLU A 443 6.13 -33.92 -2.27
CA GLU A 443 6.45 -34.40 -0.93
C GLU A 443 6.20 -33.33 0.14
N ALA A 444 6.52 -32.07 -0.16
CA ALA A 444 6.19 -30.94 0.72
C ALA A 444 4.67 -30.77 0.86
N ALA A 445 3.90 -30.98 -0.22
CA ALA A 445 2.44 -30.93 -0.19
C ALA A 445 1.81 -32.11 0.57
N ARG A 446 2.39 -33.31 0.53
CA ARG A 446 1.98 -34.44 1.38
C ARG A 446 2.25 -34.14 2.84
N SER A 447 3.43 -33.63 3.16
CA SER A 447 3.79 -33.21 4.51
C SER A 447 2.89 -32.10 5.06
N ALA A 448 2.33 -31.26 4.19
CA ALA A 448 1.38 -30.21 4.56
C ALA A 448 -0.09 -30.67 4.51
N GLU A 449 -0.37 -31.97 4.33
CA GLU A 449 -1.71 -32.56 4.28
C GLU A 449 -2.61 -31.91 3.20
N ILE A 450 -2.05 -31.51 2.05
CA ILE A 450 -2.80 -30.83 0.97
C ILE A 450 -2.73 -31.56 -0.37
N HIS A 451 -1.88 -32.57 -0.51
CA HIS A 451 -1.71 -33.33 -1.75
C HIS A 451 -3.02 -33.90 -2.30
N ASP A 452 -3.81 -34.59 -1.47
CA ASP A 452 -5.05 -35.24 -1.92
C ASP A 452 -6.09 -34.23 -2.38
N PHE A 453 -6.17 -33.08 -1.71
CA PHE A 453 -7.01 -31.98 -2.16
C PHE A 453 -6.54 -31.47 -3.52
N ILE A 454 -5.24 -31.22 -3.69
CA ILE A 454 -4.68 -30.74 -4.96
C ILE A 454 -5.02 -31.71 -6.09
N MET A 455 -4.84 -33.02 -5.86
CA MET A 455 -5.12 -34.06 -6.86
C MET A 455 -6.62 -34.22 -7.16
N SER A 456 -7.51 -33.75 -6.28
CA SER A 456 -8.96 -33.73 -6.56
C SER A 456 -9.42 -32.55 -7.42
N LEU A 457 -8.56 -31.55 -7.63
CA LEU A 457 -8.84 -30.43 -8.53
C LEU A 457 -8.70 -30.86 -10.00
N PRO A 458 -9.48 -30.29 -10.92
CA PRO A 458 -9.44 -30.65 -12.35
C PRO A 458 -8.04 -30.55 -12.98
N ASP A 459 -7.28 -29.52 -12.62
CA ASP A 459 -5.93 -29.25 -13.15
C ASP A 459 -4.82 -29.68 -12.17
N GLY A 460 -5.16 -30.39 -11.09
CA GLY A 460 -4.19 -30.84 -10.11
C GLY A 460 -3.32 -29.70 -9.56
N TYR A 461 -2.00 -29.91 -9.59
CA TYR A 461 -0.98 -28.93 -9.20
C TYR A 461 -0.92 -27.69 -10.08
N ASP A 462 -1.42 -27.76 -11.31
CA ASP A 462 -1.38 -26.67 -12.28
C ASP A 462 -2.59 -25.73 -12.15
N THR A 463 -3.51 -26.03 -11.21
CA THR A 463 -4.64 -25.16 -10.86
C THR A 463 -4.17 -23.75 -10.47
N ASP A 464 -4.67 -22.73 -11.16
CA ASP A 464 -4.43 -21.31 -10.84
C ASP A 464 -5.21 -20.90 -9.59
N VAL A 465 -4.48 -20.37 -8.59
CA VAL A 465 -5.03 -19.97 -7.28
C VAL A 465 -5.78 -18.61 -7.33
N GLY A 466 -5.64 -17.85 -8.41
CA GLY A 466 -6.25 -16.53 -8.59
C GLY A 466 -5.59 -15.42 -7.78
N GLU A 467 -6.19 -14.22 -7.79
CA GLU A 467 -5.64 -13.08 -7.06
C GLU A 467 -5.61 -13.33 -5.55
N ARG A 468 -4.41 -13.24 -4.96
CA ARG A 468 -4.16 -13.50 -3.53
C ARG A 468 -4.69 -14.86 -3.04
N GLY A 469 -4.79 -15.85 -3.92
CA GLY A 469 -5.32 -17.17 -3.59
C GLY A 469 -6.85 -17.22 -3.41
N GLY A 470 -7.59 -16.26 -3.96
CA GLY A 470 -9.05 -16.14 -3.78
C GLY A 470 -9.90 -17.35 -4.20
N ARG A 471 -9.33 -18.31 -4.96
CA ARG A 471 -10.02 -19.55 -5.34
C ARG A 471 -9.90 -20.69 -4.32
N LEU A 472 -9.07 -20.52 -3.30
CA LEU A 472 -8.85 -21.51 -2.24
C LEU A 472 -9.49 -21.04 -0.93
N SER A 473 -9.96 -21.98 -0.11
CA SER A 473 -10.41 -21.69 1.26
C SER A 473 -9.25 -21.21 2.14
N GLY A 474 -9.55 -20.57 3.28
CA GLY A 474 -8.52 -20.08 4.21
C GLY A 474 -7.54 -21.17 4.64
N GLY A 475 -8.06 -22.32 5.05
CA GLY A 475 -7.24 -23.46 5.46
C GLY A 475 -6.47 -24.12 4.30
N GLN A 476 -6.98 -24.09 3.06
CA GLN A 476 -6.24 -24.56 1.89
C GLN A 476 -5.07 -23.63 1.57
N ARG A 477 -5.28 -22.31 1.56
CA ARG A 477 -4.20 -21.33 1.36
C ARG A 477 -3.09 -21.50 2.39
N GLN A 478 -3.48 -21.73 3.64
CA GLN A 478 -2.56 -21.92 4.75
C GLN A 478 -1.71 -23.19 4.58
N ARG A 479 -2.31 -24.32 4.20
CA ARG A 479 -1.57 -25.55 3.88
C ARG A 479 -0.61 -25.40 2.69
N VAL A 480 -0.99 -24.65 1.65
CA VAL A 480 -0.07 -24.31 0.55
C VAL A 480 1.12 -23.47 1.04
N ALA A 481 0.89 -22.52 1.96
CA ALA A 481 1.96 -21.75 2.58
C ALA A 481 2.88 -22.62 3.48
N ILE A 482 2.31 -23.60 4.19
CA ILE A 482 3.08 -24.60 4.95
C ILE A 482 3.95 -25.43 3.99
N ALA A 483 3.39 -25.95 2.90
CA ALA A 483 4.16 -26.68 1.88
C ALA A 483 5.30 -25.83 1.30
N ARG A 484 5.06 -24.54 1.03
CA ARG A 484 6.09 -23.58 0.60
C ARG A 484 7.22 -23.43 1.63
N ALA A 485 6.90 -23.42 2.92
CA ALA A 485 7.91 -23.35 3.96
C ALA A 485 8.69 -24.67 4.10
N ILE A 486 8.03 -25.82 3.92
CA ILE A 486 8.63 -27.16 4.02
C ILE A 486 9.57 -27.45 2.86
N VAL A 487 9.20 -27.13 1.61
CA VAL A 487 10.02 -27.45 0.41
C VAL A 487 11.39 -26.76 0.45
N ARG A 488 11.50 -25.64 1.18
CA ARG A 488 12.76 -24.96 1.43
C ARG A 488 13.76 -25.78 2.26
N ASN A 489 13.27 -26.76 3.02
CA ASN A 489 14.03 -27.56 3.98
C ASN A 489 14.88 -26.71 4.96
N PRO A 490 14.27 -25.78 5.70
CA PRO A 490 14.99 -24.85 6.57
C PRO A 490 15.49 -25.51 7.86
N ALA A 491 16.57 -24.97 8.43
CA ALA A 491 17.06 -25.36 9.75
C ALA A 491 16.17 -24.83 10.89
N ILE A 492 15.48 -23.71 10.64
CA ILE A 492 14.52 -23.08 11.54
C ILE A 492 13.20 -22.92 10.81
N LEU A 493 12.13 -23.51 11.33
CA LEU A 493 10.77 -23.35 10.81
C LEU A 493 9.96 -22.48 11.77
N ILE A 494 9.48 -21.33 11.28
CA ILE A 494 8.65 -20.38 12.04
C ILE A 494 7.20 -20.50 11.60
N LEU A 495 6.28 -20.55 12.57
CA LEU A 495 4.84 -20.64 12.36
C LEU A 495 4.15 -19.51 13.12
N ASP A 496 3.57 -18.54 12.41
CA ASP A 496 2.82 -17.43 13.01
C ASP A 496 1.32 -17.71 12.88
N GLU A 497 0.69 -18.22 13.95
CA GLU A 497 -0.72 -18.62 13.98
C GLU A 497 -1.16 -19.53 12.81
N ALA A 498 -0.22 -20.37 12.35
CA ALA A 498 -0.32 -21.16 11.11
C ALA A 498 -1.39 -22.26 11.11
N THR A 499 -2.11 -22.48 12.22
CA THR A 499 -3.20 -23.46 12.32
C THR A 499 -4.56 -22.84 12.64
N SER A 500 -4.62 -21.51 12.79
CA SER A 500 -5.83 -20.81 13.26
C SER A 500 -7.02 -20.91 12.30
N ALA A 501 -6.80 -21.05 10.99
CA ALA A 501 -7.86 -21.15 9.99
C ALA A 501 -8.20 -22.60 9.60
N LEU A 502 -7.67 -23.59 10.32
CA LEU A 502 -7.86 -25.02 10.06
C LEU A 502 -8.96 -25.61 10.95
N ASP A 503 -9.62 -26.64 10.44
CA ASP A 503 -10.49 -27.50 11.22
C ASP A 503 -9.67 -28.37 12.21
N PRO A 504 -10.28 -28.86 13.31
CA PRO A 504 -9.55 -29.56 14.37
C PRO A 504 -8.80 -30.82 13.90
N ALA A 505 -9.38 -31.59 12.96
CA ALA A 505 -8.76 -32.82 12.47
C ALA A 505 -7.52 -32.50 11.63
N THR A 506 -7.61 -31.52 10.73
CA THR A 506 -6.47 -31.04 9.94
C THR A 506 -5.40 -30.38 10.82
N GLU A 507 -5.80 -29.60 11.83
CA GLU A 507 -4.88 -29.00 12.80
C GLU A 507 -4.10 -30.08 13.58
N ALA A 508 -4.76 -31.13 14.06
CA ALA A 508 -4.11 -32.23 14.76
C ALA A 508 -3.11 -32.99 13.87
N ALA A 509 -3.49 -33.28 12.62
CA ALA A 509 -2.62 -33.94 11.65
C ALA A 509 -1.36 -33.10 11.37
N ILE A 510 -1.53 -31.80 11.13
CA ILE A 510 -0.40 -30.89 10.89
C ILE A 510 0.48 -30.75 12.13
N ASN A 511 -0.08 -30.61 13.33
CA ASN A 511 0.70 -30.56 14.56
C ASN A 511 1.56 -31.82 14.75
N LYS A 512 1.03 -33.00 14.42
CA LYS A 512 1.79 -34.26 14.43
C LYS A 512 2.92 -34.26 13.40
N THR A 513 2.67 -33.71 12.20
CA THR A 513 3.71 -33.57 11.18
C THR A 513 4.78 -32.57 11.62
N LEU A 514 4.41 -31.42 12.19
CA LEU A 514 5.33 -30.42 12.73
C LEU A 514 6.22 -30.99 13.84
N GLN A 515 5.65 -31.82 14.73
CA GLN A 515 6.42 -32.56 15.74
C GLN A 515 7.43 -33.51 15.10
N ARG A 516 7.07 -34.23 14.02
CA ARG A 516 8.04 -35.10 13.32
C ARG A 516 9.17 -34.29 12.68
N LEU A 517 8.88 -33.07 12.22
CA LEU A 517 9.90 -32.20 11.64
C LEU A 517 10.95 -31.76 12.67
N THR A 518 10.63 -31.69 13.97
CA THR A 518 11.59 -31.28 15.02
C THR A 518 12.82 -32.18 15.08
N ALA A 519 12.69 -33.45 14.67
CA ALA A 519 13.81 -34.39 14.57
C ALA A 519 14.95 -33.90 13.66
N THR A 520 14.65 -33.01 12.71
CA THR A 520 15.63 -32.52 11.71
C THR A 520 15.87 -31.01 11.78
N ARG A 521 14.97 -30.25 12.42
CA ARG A 521 14.99 -28.78 12.42
C ARG A 521 14.43 -28.21 13.71
N THR A 522 14.76 -26.97 14.06
CA THR A 522 14.10 -26.27 15.17
C THR A 522 12.77 -25.69 14.68
N VAL A 523 11.71 -25.90 15.46
CA VAL A 523 10.39 -25.35 15.17
C VAL A 523 10.06 -24.27 16.18
N ILE A 524 9.64 -23.10 15.70
CA ILE A 524 9.23 -21.97 16.52
C ILE A 524 7.80 -21.61 16.14
N SER A 525 6.88 -21.71 17.09
CA SER A 525 5.47 -21.36 16.87
C SER A 525 5.07 -20.17 17.71
N VAL A 526 4.35 -19.23 17.12
CA VAL A 526 3.60 -18.18 17.81
C VAL A 526 2.14 -18.57 17.73
N THR A 527 1.49 -18.74 18.88
CA THR A 527 0.07 -19.13 18.92
C THR A 527 -0.65 -18.49 20.09
N HIS A 528 -1.92 -18.15 19.89
CA HIS A 528 -2.86 -17.86 20.97
C HIS A 528 -3.64 -19.11 21.39
N ARG A 529 -3.61 -20.19 20.61
CA ARG A 529 -4.20 -21.50 20.93
C ARG A 529 -3.22 -22.32 21.71
N LEU A 530 -3.46 -22.48 23.01
CA LEU A 530 -2.54 -23.17 23.88
C LEU A 530 -2.46 -24.67 23.58
N ALA A 531 -3.53 -25.28 23.06
CA ALA A 531 -3.53 -26.68 22.63
C ALA A 531 -2.41 -26.98 21.60
N SER A 532 -2.15 -26.04 20.68
CA SER A 532 -1.07 -26.17 19.69
C SER A 532 0.33 -26.03 20.32
N ALA A 533 0.42 -25.42 21.52
CA ALA A 533 1.65 -25.24 22.30
C ALA A 533 1.86 -26.34 23.37
N GLU A 534 0.87 -27.20 23.64
CA GLU A 534 0.94 -28.25 24.67
C GLU A 534 2.15 -29.18 24.48
N HIS A 535 2.45 -29.48 23.22
CA HIS A 535 3.51 -30.41 22.83
C HIS A 535 4.86 -29.73 22.61
N ALA A 536 4.99 -28.44 22.92
CA ALA A 536 6.25 -27.74 22.83
C ALA A 536 7.21 -28.20 23.93
N ASP A 537 8.48 -28.39 23.57
CA ASP A 537 9.54 -28.70 24.52
C ASP A 537 9.74 -27.54 25.51
N CYS A 538 9.59 -26.31 25.01
CA CYS A 538 9.64 -25.09 25.81
C CYS A 538 8.57 -24.09 25.37
N ILE A 539 7.79 -23.61 26.33
CA ILE A 539 6.78 -22.58 26.15
C ILE A 539 7.28 -21.29 26.81
N TYR A 540 7.30 -20.19 26.05
CA TYR A 540 7.59 -18.85 26.54
C TYR A 540 6.30 -18.03 26.58
N VAL A 541 5.91 -17.64 27.79
CA VAL A 541 4.70 -16.85 28.03
C VAL A 541 5.05 -15.38 28.04
N LEU A 542 4.61 -14.66 27.01
CA LEU A 542 4.81 -13.23 26.88
C LEU A 542 3.69 -12.44 27.54
N HIS A 543 4.07 -11.44 28.34
CA HIS A 543 3.17 -10.46 28.91
C HIS A 543 3.77 -9.06 28.83
N GLN A 544 3.06 -8.11 28.22
CA GLN A 544 3.48 -6.70 28.11
C GLN A 544 4.93 -6.50 27.61
N GLY A 545 5.38 -7.35 26.67
CA GLY A 545 6.72 -7.24 26.09
C GLY A 545 7.83 -7.89 26.90
N GLU A 546 7.51 -8.66 27.95
CA GLU A 546 8.46 -9.41 28.79
C GLU A 546 8.12 -10.91 28.82
N ILE A 547 9.10 -11.75 29.15
CA ILE A 547 8.87 -13.18 29.40
C ILE A 547 8.42 -13.33 30.85
N ALA A 548 7.12 -13.58 31.05
CA ALA A 548 6.55 -13.79 32.37
C ALA A 548 6.88 -15.19 32.90
N GLU A 549 6.78 -16.22 32.05
CA GLU A 549 7.01 -17.61 32.42
C GLU A 549 7.70 -18.37 31.28
N GLN A 550 8.50 -19.37 31.65
CA GLN A 550 9.09 -20.32 30.72
C GLN A 550 9.15 -21.72 31.32
N GLY A 551 8.95 -22.74 30.49
CA GLY A 551 9.03 -24.15 30.86
C GLY A 551 8.22 -25.05 29.94
N SER A 552 8.19 -26.35 30.22
CA SER A 552 7.29 -27.27 29.52
C SER A 552 5.83 -27.09 29.97
N HIS A 553 4.89 -27.56 29.17
CA HIS A 553 3.46 -27.54 29.51
C HIS A 553 3.18 -28.04 30.94
N ARG A 554 3.75 -29.20 31.30
CA ARG A 554 3.58 -29.79 32.65
C ARG A 554 4.14 -28.91 33.75
N GLN A 555 5.32 -28.33 33.55
CA GLN A 555 5.96 -27.45 34.53
C GLN A 555 5.15 -26.18 34.76
N LEU A 556 4.62 -25.58 33.68
CA LEU A 556 3.83 -24.35 33.76
C LEU A 556 2.46 -24.57 34.40
N LEU A 557 1.82 -25.74 34.21
CA LEU A 557 0.57 -26.09 34.89
C LEU A 557 0.73 -26.33 36.39
N GLN A 558 1.91 -26.78 36.83
CA GLN A 558 2.20 -27.02 38.24
C GLN A 558 2.49 -25.72 39.02
N ARG A 559 2.74 -24.60 38.35
CA ARG A 559 2.98 -23.31 39.03
C ARG A 559 1.68 -22.80 39.67
N PRO A 560 1.67 -22.57 41.01
CA PRO A 560 0.55 -21.90 41.64
C PRO A 560 0.44 -20.48 41.07
N ASP A 561 -0.79 -20.05 40.74
CA ASP A 561 -1.13 -18.74 40.16
C ASP A 561 -0.39 -18.37 38.85
N GLY A 562 0.09 -19.37 38.11
CA GLY A 562 0.72 -19.16 36.80
C GLY A 562 -0.27 -18.63 35.75
N ARG A 563 0.13 -17.60 35.00
CA ARG A 563 -0.61 -17.03 33.87
C ARG A 563 -0.86 -18.06 32.77
N TYR A 564 0.10 -18.96 32.53
CA TYR A 564 -0.09 -20.07 31.60
C TYR A 564 -1.24 -20.97 32.04
N LYS A 565 -1.24 -21.40 33.32
CA LYS A 565 -2.27 -22.24 33.90
C LYS A 565 -3.65 -21.60 33.82
N GLN A 566 -3.77 -20.32 34.20
CA GLN A 566 -5.01 -19.56 34.09
C GLN A 566 -5.50 -19.49 32.64
N SER A 567 -4.60 -19.23 31.68
CA SER A 567 -4.97 -19.15 30.26
C SER A 567 -5.34 -20.54 29.69
N TRP A 568 -4.68 -21.60 30.14
CA TRP A 568 -4.95 -22.98 29.74
C TRP A 568 -6.33 -23.42 30.23
N GLN A 569 -6.61 -23.24 31.52
CA GLN A 569 -7.90 -23.57 32.13
C GLN A 569 -9.06 -22.86 31.42
N LYS A 570 -8.84 -21.61 30.97
CA LYS A 570 -9.81 -20.87 30.16
C LYS A 570 -10.05 -21.47 28.76
N GLN A 571 -9.03 -22.03 28.11
CA GLN A 571 -9.10 -22.51 26.72
C GLN A 571 -9.44 -24.00 26.55
N THR A 572 -9.01 -24.87 27.48
CA THR A 572 -9.08 -26.33 27.31
C THR A 572 -10.04 -27.01 28.30
N GLY A 573 -10.99 -26.25 28.83
CA GLY A 573 -11.93 -26.71 29.84
C GLY A 573 -12.96 -27.75 29.37
N PHE A 574 -13.09 -28.05 28.07
CA PHE A 574 -14.23 -28.82 27.57
C PHE A 574 -13.89 -29.79 26.44
N ASP A 575 -14.47 -30.99 26.54
CA ASP A 575 -14.46 -31.99 25.49
C ASP A 575 -15.64 -31.69 24.55
N PHE A 576 -15.32 -31.39 23.29
CA PHE A 576 -16.31 -31.12 22.25
C PHE A 576 -16.73 -32.43 21.60
N SER A 577 -17.98 -32.54 21.18
CA SER A 577 -18.45 -33.61 20.29
C SER A 577 -17.68 -33.59 18.96
N ASP A 578 -17.71 -34.70 18.22
CA ASP A 578 -16.99 -34.87 16.94
C ASP A 578 -17.37 -33.80 15.88
N ASP A 579 -18.53 -33.16 16.01
CA ASP A 579 -18.98 -32.06 15.15
C ASP A 579 -18.47 -30.66 15.59
N GLY A 580 -17.88 -30.54 16.78
CA GLY A 580 -17.31 -29.31 17.33
C GLY A 580 -18.32 -28.27 17.85
N TYR A 581 -19.62 -28.60 17.88
CA TYR A 581 -20.70 -27.66 18.24
C TYR A 581 -21.40 -27.96 19.56
N HIS A 582 -21.16 -29.12 20.17
CA HIS A 582 -21.65 -29.46 21.49
C HIS A 582 -20.50 -29.68 22.46
N VAL A 583 -20.74 -29.30 23.73
CA VAL A 583 -19.78 -29.38 24.81
C VAL A 583 -20.36 -30.26 25.90
N GLU A 584 -19.61 -31.27 26.34
CA GLU A 584 -20.01 -32.06 27.50
C GLU A 584 -19.72 -31.27 28.78
N VAL A 585 -20.76 -30.88 29.52
CA VAL A 585 -20.63 -30.11 30.76
C VAL A 585 -20.51 -31.07 31.95
N ARG A 586 -19.31 -31.18 32.52
CA ARG A 586 -19.04 -31.99 33.74
C ARG A 586 -18.67 -31.09 34.92
N ALA A 587 -18.99 -31.53 36.14
CA ALA A 587 -18.68 -30.83 37.39
C ALA A 587 -17.19 -30.44 37.52
N GLU A 588 -16.31 -31.41 37.25
CA GLU A 588 -14.85 -31.26 37.29
C GLU A 588 -14.34 -30.17 36.34
N ARG A 589 -15.06 -29.95 35.22
CA ARG A 589 -14.73 -28.94 34.20
C ARG A 589 -15.26 -27.57 34.57
N LEU A 590 -16.47 -27.49 35.13
CA LEU A 590 -17.01 -26.24 35.66
C LEU A 590 -16.07 -25.64 36.69
N LYS A 591 -15.48 -26.46 37.58
CA LYS A 591 -14.50 -26.03 38.60
C LYS A 591 -13.24 -25.36 38.02
N LEU A 592 -12.96 -25.51 36.73
CA LEU A 592 -11.83 -24.85 36.06
C LEU A 592 -12.07 -23.36 35.80
N PHE A 593 -13.33 -22.90 35.89
CA PHE A 593 -13.64 -21.48 35.80
C PHE A 593 -13.31 -20.77 37.10
N PRO A 594 -12.68 -19.58 37.07
CA PRO A 594 -12.38 -18.81 38.27
C PRO A 594 -13.60 -18.50 39.15
N ILE A 595 -14.81 -18.49 38.57
CA ILE A 595 -16.06 -18.30 39.32
C ILE A 595 -16.56 -19.56 40.01
N PHE A 596 -16.18 -20.74 39.55
CA PHE A 596 -16.67 -22.01 40.08
C PHE A 596 -15.58 -22.79 40.83
N SER A 597 -14.36 -22.26 40.92
CA SER A 597 -13.19 -22.96 41.47
C SER A 597 -13.34 -23.34 42.94
N ASP A 598 -14.05 -22.50 43.71
CA ASP A 598 -14.18 -22.64 45.16
C ASP A 598 -15.48 -23.36 45.56
N MET A 599 -16.24 -23.88 44.59
CA MET A 599 -17.51 -24.56 44.83
C MET A 599 -17.32 -26.03 45.20
N ASP A 600 -18.26 -26.54 46.01
CA ASP A 600 -18.33 -27.95 46.38
C ASP A 600 -18.63 -28.84 45.16
N ASP A 601 -17.96 -29.99 45.10
CA ASP A 601 -18.04 -30.91 43.95
C ASP A 601 -19.43 -31.54 43.79
N ALA A 602 -20.12 -31.81 44.90
CA ALA A 602 -21.48 -32.35 44.86
C ALA A 602 -22.48 -31.31 44.31
N PHE A 603 -22.28 -30.04 44.65
CA PHE A 603 -23.07 -28.94 44.12
C PHE A 603 -22.81 -28.73 42.62
N LEU A 604 -21.54 -28.70 42.20
CA LEU A 604 -21.17 -28.57 40.79
C LEU A 604 -21.71 -29.73 39.94
N HIS A 605 -21.78 -30.94 40.51
CA HIS A 605 -22.38 -32.09 39.83
C HIS A 605 -23.88 -31.92 39.60
N ASN A 606 -24.61 -31.41 40.59
CA ASN A 606 -26.03 -31.11 40.44
C ASN A 606 -26.28 -30.00 39.42
N ILE A 607 -25.48 -28.92 39.46
CA ILE A 607 -25.72 -27.76 38.58
C ILE A 607 -25.27 -27.99 37.14
N SER A 608 -24.28 -28.86 36.92
CA SER A 608 -23.78 -29.20 35.57
C SER A 608 -24.86 -29.68 34.61
N ARG A 609 -25.93 -30.31 35.13
CA ARG A 609 -27.05 -30.82 34.34
C ARG A 609 -28.00 -29.73 33.80
N PHE A 610 -27.96 -28.54 34.39
CA PHE A 610 -28.82 -27.43 34.01
C PHE A 610 -28.17 -26.47 33.01
N PHE A 611 -26.89 -26.69 32.73
CA PHE A 611 -26.17 -25.95 31.72
C PHE A 611 -26.47 -26.51 30.32
N ALA A 612 -26.83 -25.62 29.39
CA ALA A 612 -27.11 -25.97 27.99
C ALA A 612 -26.04 -25.40 27.06
N THR A 613 -25.65 -26.16 26.03
CA THR A 613 -24.72 -25.65 25.01
C THR A 613 -25.49 -24.88 23.93
N GLU A 614 -25.01 -23.68 23.59
CA GLU A 614 -25.54 -22.89 22.47
C GLU A 614 -24.40 -22.47 21.55
N SER A 615 -24.56 -22.69 20.24
CA SER A 615 -23.54 -22.40 19.24
C SER A 615 -24.05 -21.39 18.21
N TYR A 616 -23.22 -20.40 17.91
CA TYR A 616 -23.55 -19.31 17.00
C TYR A 616 -22.45 -19.12 15.95
N ALA A 617 -22.86 -18.86 14.71
CA ALA A 617 -21.95 -18.50 13.63
C ALA A 617 -21.36 -17.10 13.84
N ASN A 618 -20.29 -16.78 13.10
CA ASN A 618 -19.70 -15.45 13.08
C ASN A 618 -20.72 -14.37 12.64
N ASP A 619 -20.52 -13.13 13.10
CA ASP A 619 -21.28 -11.93 12.69
C ASP A 619 -22.78 -12.00 13.04
N ARG A 620 -23.08 -12.58 14.20
CA ARG A 620 -24.42 -12.69 14.79
C ARG A 620 -24.51 -11.93 16.11
N THR A 621 -25.58 -11.15 16.25
CA THR A 621 -25.99 -10.57 17.53
C THR A 621 -26.67 -11.63 18.38
N ILE A 622 -26.16 -11.83 19.60
CA ILE A 622 -26.68 -12.81 20.56
C ILE A 622 -27.70 -12.16 21.50
N ILE A 623 -27.42 -10.93 21.91
CA ILE A 623 -28.23 -10.16 22.86
C ILE A 623 -28.30 -8.73 22.38
N HIS A 624 -29.48 -8.11 22.44
CA HIS A 624 -29.67 -6.67 22.27
C HIS A 624 -29.72 -5.97 23.63
N GLU A 625 -29.17 -4.76 23.69
CA GLU A 625 -29.37 -3.86 24.82
C GLU A 625 -30.88 -3.59 24.99
N GLY A 626 -31.42 -3.83 26.19
CA GLY A 626 -32.85 -3.76 26.50
C GLY A 626 -33.58 -5.11 26.51
N ASP A 627 -32.95 -6.19 26.05
CA ASP A 627 -33.53 -7.54 26.13
C ASP A 627 -33.73 -7.97 27.60
N PRO A 628 -34.66 -8.92 27.86
CA PRO A 628 -34.80 -9.50 29.19
C PRO A 628 -33.55 -10.30 29.63
N GLY A 629 -33.24 -10.21 30.92
CA GLY A 629 -32.09 -10.87 31.54
C GLY A 629 -32.36 -12.34 31.87
N ASP A 630 -32.45 -13.22 30.87
CA ASP A 630 -33.00 -14.58 31.07
C ASP A 630 -31.96 -15.70 31.25
N LYS A 631 -30.71 -15.44 30.88
CA LYS A 631 -29.63 -16.44 30.86
C LYS A 631 -28.28 -15.87 31.28
N PHE A 632 -27.48 -16.70 31.91
CA PHE A 632 -26.06 -16.47 32.16
C PHE A 632 -25.25 -17.18 31.08
N TYR A 633 -24.24 -16.53 30.51
CA TYR A 633 -23.45 -17.08 29.41
C TYR A 633 -21.99 -17.21 29.83
N VAL A 634 -21.40 -18.37 29.54
CA VAL A 634 -19.97 -18.63 29.67
C VAL A 634 -19.43 -18.97 28.28
N ILE A 635 -18.39 -18.27 27.86
CA ILE A 635 -17.77 -18.48 26.54
C ILE A 635 -16.83 -19.66 26.64
N VAL A 636 -17.18 -20.75 25.96
CA VAL A 636 -16.34 -21.95 25.90
C VAL A 636 -15.32 -21.84 24.78
N ARG A 637 -15.73 -21.29 23.64
CA ARG A 637 -14.85 -21.10 22.48
C ARG A 637 -15.36 -19.96 21.64
N GLY A 638 -14.49 -19.07 21.20
CA GLY A 638 -14.80 -17.95 20.32
C GLY A 638 -14.70 -16.59 21.00
N LYS A 639 -14.93 -15.53 20.24
CA LYS A 639 -14.84 -14.14 20.72
C LYS A 639 -16.16 -13.41 20.47
N VAL A 640 -16.56 -12.60 21.44
CA VAL A 640 -17.68 -11.66 21.31
C VAL A 640 -17.23 -10.25 21.63
N GLU A 641 -17.82 -9.28 20.98
CA GLU A 641 -17.72 -7.88 21.35
C GLU A 641 -18.94 -7.44 22.16
N VAL A 642 -18.70 -6.54 23.11
CA VAL A 642 -19.71 -5.91 23.94
C VAL A 642 -19.87 -4.47 23.46
N MET A 643 -21.05 -4.15 22.94
CA MET A 643 -21.41 -2.85 22.38
C MET A 643 -22.43 -2.17 23.28
N LYS A 644 -22.22 -0.90 23.61
CA LYS A 644 -23.17 -0.11 24.40
C LYS A 644 -23.52 1.18 23.67
N LYS A 645 -24.79 1.55 23.67
CA LYS A 645 -25.20 2.85 23.13
C LYS A 645 -24.73 3.98 24.05
N ASP A 646 -24.15 5.00 23.46
CA ASP A 646 -23.90 6.26 24.17
C ASP A 646 -25.21 7.07 24.32
N GLY A 647 -25.17 8.15 25.10
CA GLY A 647 -26.33 9.03 25.30
C GLY A 647 -26.83 9.74 24.03
N LEU A 648 -26.12 9.60 22.91
CA LEU A 648 -26.46 10.15 21.59
C LEU A 648 -26.99 9.06 20.63
N GLY A 649 -27.04 7.80 21.06
CA GLY A 649 -27.57 6.67 20.31
C GLY A 649 -26.55 5.90 19.46
N ASP A 650 -25.27 6.29 19.50
CA ASP A 650 -24.21 5.64 18.72
C ASP A 650 -23.63 4.45 19.50
N SER A 651 -23.35 3.34 18.82
CA SER A 651 -22.94 2.09 19.46
C SER A 651 -21.42 2.04 19.61
N LYS A 652 -20.91 2.12 20.85
CA LYS A 652 -19.48 2.06 21.14
C LYS A 652 -19.08 0.68 21.66
N ARG A 653 -17.99 0.13 21.12
CA ARG A 653 -17.36 -1.09 21.65
C ARG A 653 -16.75 -0.81 23.02
N VAL A 654 -17.24 -1.51 24.04
CA VAL A 654 -16.81 -1.35 25.44
C VAL A 654 -15.80 -2.43 25.84
N ALA A 655 -15.98 -3.66 25.34
CA ALA A 655 -15.08 -4.77 25.63
C ALA A 655 -15.10 -5.83 24.52
N VAL A 656 -14.09 -6.69 24.51
CA VAL A 656 -14.08 -7.95 23.75
C VAL A 656 -13.86 -9.07 24.76
N LEU A 657 -14.80 -10.01 24.79
CA LEU A 657 -14.76 -11.19 25.65
C LEU A 657 -14.33 -12.40 24.81
N SER A 658 -13.62 -13.33 25.43
CA SER A 658 -13.04 -14.51 24.77
C SER A 658 -13.24 -15.78 25.61
N ASP A 659 -12.74 -16.91 25.13
CA ASP A 659 -12.72 -18.20 25.84
C ASP A 659 -12.43 -18.02 27.34
N GLY A 660 -13.32 -18.54 28.17
CA GLY A 660 -13.25 -18.45 29.63
C GLY A 660 -13.96 -17.24 30.26
N ASP A 661 -14.29 -16.22 29.48
CA ASP A 661 -15.07 -15.07 29.97
C ASP A 661 -16.57 -15.42 30.06
N PHE A 662 -17.32 -14.62 30.81
CA PHE A 662 -18.76 -14.79 30.99
C PHE A 662 -19.45 -13.44 30.97
N PHE A 663 -20.75 -13.44 30.70
CA PHE A 663 -21.58 -12.24 30.70
C PHE A 663 -23.04 -12.55 31.05
N GLY A 664 -23.75 -11.50 31.45
CA GLY A 664 -25.18 -11.53 31.74
C GLY A 664 -25.53 -11.56 33.22
N GLU A 665 -24.53 -11.70 34.09
CA GLU A 665 -24.65 -11.70 35.55
C GLU A 665 -25.30 -10.42 36.08
N VAL A 666 -24.99 -9.25 35.52
CA VAL A 666 -25.52 -7.96 36.01
C VAL A 666 -27.04 -7.89 35.85
N ALA A 667 -27.55 -8.30 34.70
CA ALA A 667 -28.99 -8.31 34.40
C ALA A 667 -29.73 -9.29 35.32
N LEU A 668 -29.13 -10.45 35.58
CA LEU A 668 -29.69 -11.49 36.44
C LEU A 668 -29.69 -11.11 37.92
N LEU A 669 -28.58 -10.58 38.43
CA LEU A 669 -28.42 -10.19 39.84
C LEU A 669 -29.29 -8.98 40.19
N ARG A 670 -29.31 -7.95 39.34
CA ARG A 670 -30.05 -6.71 39.61
C ARG A 670 -31.49 -6.72 39.11
N ASN A 671 -31.91 -7.81 38.45
CA ASN A 671 -33.22 -7.92 37.81
C ASN A 671 -33.53 -6.73 36.88
N ILE A 672 -32.57 -6.40 36.02
CA ILE A 672 -32.69 -5.30 35.04
C ILE A 672 -32.56 -5.87 33.61
N PRO A 673 -33.05 -5.15 32.60
CA PRO A 673 -32.77 -5.49 31.20
C PRO A 673 -31.26 -5.53 30.89
N ARG A 674 -30.89 -6.20 29.80
CA ARG A 674 -29.51 -6.30 29.32
C ARG A 674 -28.94 -4.90 29.06
N THR A 675 -27.78 -4.63 29.64
CA THR A 675 -27.13 -3.31 29.65
C THR A 675 -26.22 -3.05 28.45
N ALA A 676 -26.06 -4.06 27.57
CA ALA A 676 -25.22 -3.99 26.39
C ALA A 676 -25.69 -5.01 25.34
N THR A 677 -25.37 -4.73 24.08
CA THR A 677 -25.54 -5.62 22.94
C THR A 677 -24.30 -6.51 22.82
N ILE A 678 -24.48 -7.81 22.59
CA ILE A 678 -23.39 -8.79 22.43
C ILE A 678 -23.38 -9.31 21.01
N HIS A 679 -22.23 -9.23 20.35
CA HIS A 679 -22.07 -9.60 18.96
C HIS A 679 -20.86 -10.53 18.76
N THR A 680 -20.98 -11.54 17.91
CA THR A 680 -19.95 -12.55 17.68
C THR A 680 -18.90 -12.08 16.67
N LEU A 681 -17.62 -12.20 17.02
CA LEU A 681 -16.47 -11.86 16.15
C LEU A 681 -15.87 -13.08 15.45
N THR A 682 -16.15 -14.27 15.99
CA THR A 682 -15.79 -15.58 15.43
C THR A 682 -17.00 -16.51 15.62
N PRO A 683 -17.03 -17.72 15.04
CA PRO A 683 -17.94 -18.74 15.54
C PRO A 683 -17.74 -18.93 17.05
N VAL A 684 -18.83 -18.98 17.82
CA VAL A 684 -18.80 -19.04 19.29
C VAL A 684 -19.65 -20.18 19.81
N VAL A 685 -19.15 -20.88 20.82
CA VAL A 685 -19.87 -21.87 21.62
C VAL A 685 -19.98 -21.34 23.05
N PHE A 686 -21.20 -21.23 23.55
CA PHE A 686 -21.51 -20.87 24.93
C PHE A 686 -22.01 -22.08 25.69
N ILE A 687 -21.76 -22.08 26.99
CA ILE A 687 -22.61 -22.80 27.93
C ILE A 687 -23.48 -21.77 28.65
N THR A 688 -24.77 -22.04 28.69
CA THR A 688 -25.78 -21.13 29.22
C THR A 688 -26.48 -21.73 30.43
N LEU A 689 -26.79 -20.89 31.42
CA LEU A 689 -27.60 -21.25 32.58
C LEU A 689 -28.84 -20.37 32.62
N GLN A 690 -30.03 -20.97 32.69
CA GLN A 690 -31.27 -20.20 32.77
C GLN A 690 -31.39 -19.47 34.11
N ARG A 691 -32.13 -18.37 34.10
CA ARG A 691 -32.33 -17.48 35.26
C ARG A 691 -32.77 -18.19 36.54
N GLU A 692 -33.66 -19.19 36.43
CA GLU A 692 -34.17 -19.95 37.58
C GLU A 692 -33.02 -20.70 38.26
N PHE A 693 -32.23 -21.46 37.51
CA PHE A 693 -31.08 -22.18 38.03
C PHE A 693 -29.90 -21.27 38.42
N PHE A 694 -29.77 -20.09 37.80
CA PHE A 694 -28.79 -19.10 38.23
C PHE A 694 -29.14 -18.50 39.60
N ARG A 695 -30.43 -18.35 39.92
CA ARG A 695 -30.84 -17.92 41.27
C ARG A 695 -30.51 -18.97 42.31
N ASP A 696 -30.81 -20.24 42.03
CA ASP A 696 -30.44 -21.35 42.90
C ASP A 696 -28.91 -21.39 43.13
N LEU A 697 -28.12 -21.08 42.08
CA LEU A 697 -26.67 -20.96 42.15
C LEU A 697 -26.21 -19.87 43.12
N ILE A 698 -26.83 -18.70 43.05
CA ILE A 698 -26.50 -17.56 43.89
C ILE A 698 -26.98 -17.74 45.34
N GLU A 699 -28.14 -18.35 45.57
CA GLU A 699 -28.67 -18.63 46.90
C GLU A 699 -27.79 -19.62 47.67
N GLN A 700 -27.24 -20.62 46.99
CA GLN A 700 -26.38 -21.63 47.61
C GLN A 700 -24.90 -21.21 47.70
N ALA A 701 -24.48 -20.20 46.93
CA ALA A 701 -23.12 -19.63 46.97
C ALA A 701 -23.12 -18.10 47.11
N PRO A 702 -23.46 -17.54 48.29
CA PRO A 702 -23.59 -16.09 48.49
C PRO A 702 -22.29 -15.29 48.25
N HIS A 703 -21.14 -15.92 48.46
CA HIS A 703 -19.82 -15.35 48.17
C HIS A 703 -19.63 -15.03 46.68
N LEU A 704 -20.26 -15.81 45.80
CA LEU A 704 -20.24 -15.58 44.36
C LEU A 704 -21.00 -14.32 43.96
N ALA A 705 -22.12 -14.05 44.63
CA ALA A 705 -22.90 -12.83 44.41
C ALA A 705 -22.04 -11.59 44.64
N ALA A 706 -21.29 -11.56 45.75
CA ALA A 706 -20.39 -10.46 46.08
C ALA A 706 -19.25 -10.30 45.06
N LEU A 707 -18.69 -11.42 44.56
CA LEU A 707 -17.60 -11.42 43.58
C LEU A 707 -18.10 -10.91 42.22
N LEU A 708 -19.27 -11.36 41.77
CA LEU A 708 -19.92 -10.90 40.54
C LEU A 708 -20.36 -9.43 40.64
N GLU A 709 -20.87 -8.99 41.79
CA GLU A 709 -21.20 -7.59 42.03
C GLU A 709 -19.96 -6.68 42.01
N SER A 710 -18.83 -7.13 42.56
CA SER A 710 -17.58 -6.37 42.58
C SER A 710 -17.01 -6.11 41.18
N ARG A 711 -17.14 -7.08 40.26
CA ARG A 711 -16.71 -6.96 38.86
C ARG A 711 -17.69 -6.13 38.01
N SER A 712 -18.93 -5.98 38.47
CA SER A 712 -19.99 -5.22 37.78
C SER A 712 -19.96 -3.70 38.04
N LYS A 713 -19.16 -3.25 39.01
CA LYS A 713 -18.86 -1.84 39.29
C LYS A 713 -17.63 -1.42 38.53
#